data_AF-A0A1H6IXK5-F1
#
_entry.id   AF-A0A1H6IXK5-F1
#
_cell.length_a   1.000
_cell.length_b   1.000
_cell.length_c   1.000
_cell.angle_alpha   90.00
_cell.angle_beta   90.00
_cell.angle_gamma   90.00
#
_symmetry.space_group_name_H-M   'P 1'
#
loop_
_entity.id
_entity.type
_entity.pdbx_description
1 polymer ?
#
loop_
_entity_poly.entity_id
_entity_poly.type
_entity_poly.pdbx_seq_one_letter_code
_entity_poly.pdbx_strand_id
1 'polypeptide(L)'
;MPLENITYKSFCWSLGTTSFRMKSFNLLIEKQLELLNEFWQNPDYSSEQWSNNSRLQEEYYLFMQKKKFVKGDAPRKDKDAREKTSGLVDIGLLTPERRLTEAGKALLQISLSGSFEPDNTLQLAKDSYIYFKQLLKTSNPVENGSIRPFIVLVYLLSELEYLSKEEFTYLLPLCTNKENTIFIKNKIKALRKNGESVDDIIIDTLMKMNNYKQALNTLLNNKPSEELICCIGFNRKSRDYDKPYYSLYLNLKKLFLNKDYSKLSDVLKSLDKVKIGKLWRATLLKTTNKKAIEKNPRNCLKDSMFTNVDNERDFNIAFFRTMHLLKAKATLKDYYDLNKRYFKITDVVIFEGNKIHLDIVPKHFLNTIIDKLFDYGFVTSDKLFTNCKLEDIAPCLSVNENAIIKGINKELGGSIKNMVDAKQAVIDERLKRFNELIDSKFDDATLINLLDKFEKREDDDIQKLVTDNADIPTIFEYVLGVIWYKVSERKGNILKYMNLSLEADLLPKTHAGGGEADIVYEYAACKDYPEHSMLLEATLSDGTNQRRMEMEPVSRHLGEYILNNGSNNSYCVFTTTYLDRNVISDFRNRKTYQYYNQDYSQSVDGLKILPLQTTELKTIVQNKLKYKQLYNIFEQAYRSNEPIPTWYKKNIIEMI
;
A
#
# COMPACT_ATOMS: atom_id res chain seq x y z
N MET A 1 44.25 -18.24 20.84
CA MET A 1 43.33 -19.17 20.14
C MET A 1 42.59 -18.38 19.07
N PRO A 2 42.33 -18.94 17.89
CA PRO A 2 41.52 -18.27 16.87
C PRO A 2 40.12 -17.98 17.44
N LEU A 3 39.56 -16.81 17.12
CA LEU A 3 38.23 -16.42 17.56
C LEU A 3 37.20 -17.39 16.99
N GLU A 4 36.37 -17.99 17.85
CA GLU A 4 35.26 -18.84 17.43
C GLU A 4 34.31 -18.04 16.52
N ASN A 5 33.89 -18.64 15.40
CA ASN A 5 33.03 -17.98 14.44
C ASN A 5 31.57 -17.99 14.90
N ILE A 6 31.10 -16.87 15.46
CA ILE A 6 29.70 -16.71 15.86
C ILE A 6 28.87 -16.29 14.65
N THR A 7 27.94 -17.15 14.24
CA THR A 7 27.12 -16.93 13.04
C THR A 7 25.90 -16.04 13.32
N TYR A 8 25.49 -15.29 12.29
CA TYR A 8 24.24 -14.55 12.32
C TYR A 8 23.06 -15.52 12.39
N LYS A 9 22.12 -15.25 13.29
CA LYS A 9 20.82 -15.94 13.39
C LYS A 9 19.71 -14.92 13.21
N SER A 10 18.68 -15.27 12.44
CA SER A 10 17.63 -14.29 12.13
C SER A 10 16.77 -13.96 13.34
N PHE A 11 16.74 -12.69 13.72
CA PHE A 11 15.90 -12.19 14.82
C PHE A 11 14.52 -11.69 14.36
N CYS A 12 14.28 -11.63 13.05
CA CYS A 12 13.04 -11.13 12.48
C CYS A 12 12.65 -11.85 11.17
N TRP A 13 11.40 -11.61 10.75
CA TRP A 13 10.85 -12.05 9.47
C TRP A 13 10.45 -10.85 8.58
N SER A 14 10.27 -11.11 7.29
CA SER A 14 9.65 -10.19 6.33
C SER A 14 8.92 -10.99 5.25
N LEU A 15 7.78 -10.50 4.79
CA LEU A 15 7.08 -11.10 3.66
C LEU A 15 7.76 -10.69 2.34
N GLY A 16 7.84 -11.61 1.38
CA GLY A 16 8.38 -11.37 0.04
C GLY A 16 9.84 -10.90 -0.02
N THR A 17 10.22 -10.32 -1.17
CA THR A 17 11.59 -9.86 -1.44
C THR A 17 11.70 -8.34 -1.55
N THR A 18 12.82 -7.78 -1.09
CA THR A 18 13.05 -6.32 -1.11
C THR A 18 13.23 -5.73 -2.51
N SER A 19 13.43 -6.58 -3.51
CA SER A 19 13.61 -6.23 -4.93
C SER A 19 12.30 -6.03 -5.69
N PHE A 20 11.17 -6.52 -5.14
CA PHE A 20 9.83 -6.35 -5.70
C PHE A 20 9.01 -5.35 -4.87
N ARG A 21 9.55 -4.15 -4.67
CA ARG A 21 8.83 -3.01 -4.06
C ARG A 21 8.37 -2.05 -5.15
N MET A 22 7.24 -2.37 -5.77
CA MET A 22 6.73 -1.59 -6.88
C MET A 22 5.50 -0.78 -6.47
N LYS A 23 5.37 0.43 -7.03
CA LYS A 23 4.14 1.22 -7.03
C LYS A 23 3.05 0.42 -7.75
N SER A 24 1.78 0.57 -7.37
CA SER A 24 0.67 -0.23 -7.92
C SER A 24 0.86 -1.74 -7.73
N PHE A 25 1.08 -2.14 -6.47
CA PHE A 25 1.60 -3.45 -6.11
C PHE A 25 0.68 -4.61 -6.52
N ASN A 26 -0.63 -4.48 -6.33
CA ASN A 26 -1.61 -5.50 -6.74
C ASN A 26 -1.63 -5.67 -8.27
N LEU A 27 -1.78 -4.56 -8.99
CA LEU A 27 -1.85 -4.53 -10.45
C LEU A 27 -0.61 -5.18 -11.08
N LEU A 28 0.56 -4.94 -10.49
CA LEU A 28 1.80 -5.52 -10.99
C LEU A 28 1.97 -7.00 -10.63
N ILE A 29 1.41 -7.48 -9.51
CA ILE A 29 1.33 -8.92 -9.25
C ILE A 29 0.47 -9.58 -10.33
N GLU A 30 -0.71 -9.04 -10.60
CA GLU A 30 -1.65 -9.58 -11.59
C GLU A 30 -1.03 -9.59 -13.00
N LYS A 31 -0.43 -8.47 -13.43
CA LYS A 31 0.33 -8.39 -14.69
C LYS A 31 1.49 -9.38 -14.73
N GLN A 32 2.18 -9.61 -13.62
CA GLN A 32 3.26 -10.59 -13.55
C GLN A 32 2.73 -12.03 -13.74
N LEU A 33 1.53 -12.34 -13.22
CA LEU A 33 0.87 -13.62 -13.44
C LEU A 33 0.46 -13.79 -14.91
N GLU A 34 -0.11 -12.74 -15.52
CA GLU A 34 -0.45 -12.73 -16.95
C GLU A 34 0.79 -12.99 -17.83
N LEU A 35 1.87 -12.25 -17.58
CA LEU A 35 3.13 -12.38 -18.32
C LEU A 35 3.75 -13.77 -18.19
N LEU A 36 3.76 -14.35 -16.99
CA LEU A 36 4.23 -15.72 -16.80
C LEU A 36 3.33 -16.73 -17.50
N ASN A 37 2.01 -16.55 -17.42
CA ASN A 37 1.06 -17.43 -18.10
C ASN A 37 1.29 -17.40 -19.62
N GLU A 38 1.48 -16.23 -20.22
CA GLU A 38 1.81 -16.08 -21.64
C GLU A 38 3.19 -16.70 -21.96
N PHE A 39 4.21 -16.42 -21.15
CA PHE A 39 5.56 -16.91 -21.40
C PHE A 39 5.64 -18.44 -21.42
N TRP A 40 4.96 -19.12 -20.50
CA TRP A 40 4.93 -20.58 -20.44
C TRP A 40 4.07 -21.24 -21.53
N GLN A 41 3.20 -20.49 -22.22
CA GLN A 41 2.47 -20.98 -23.38
C GLN A 41 3.34 -21.06 -24.64
N ASN A 42 4.52 -20.41 -24.65
CA ASN A 42 5.46 -20.56 -25.75
C ASN A 42 5.98 -22.01 -25.81
N PRO A 43 5.80 -22.74 -26.94
CA PRO A 43 6.30 -24.11 -27.09
C PRO A 43 7.79 -24.26 -26.77
N ASP A 44 8.61 -23.27 -27.12
CA ASP A 44 10.07 -23.26 -26.92
C ASP A 44 10.46 -23.32 -25.43
N TYR A 45 9.57 -22.88 -24.54
CA TYR A 45 9.82 -22.80 -23.09
C TYR A 45 8.90 -23.73 -22.28
N SER A 46 7.81 -24.22 -22.87
CA SER A 46 6.72 -24.90 -22.16
C SER A 46 7.17 -26.10 -21.31
N SER A 47 8.18 -26.85 -21.77
CA SER A 47 8.76 -28.03 -21.09
C SER A 47 10.00 -27.72 -20.24
N GLU A 48 10.49 -26.48 -20.27
CA GLU A 48 11.72 -26.09 -19.56
C GLU A 48 11.51 -26.00 -18.04
N GLN A 49 12.63 -26.08 -17.32
CA GLN A 49 12.71 -25.85 -15.87
C GLN A 49 13.29 -24.47 -15.59
N TRP A 50 12.71 -23.77 -14.62
CA TRP A 50 13.15 -22.44 -14.21
C TRP A 50 14.38 -22.52 -13.30
N SER A 51 14.37 -23.47 -12.37
CA SER A 51 15.43 -23.63 -11.38
C SER A 51 16.77 -23.94 -12.05
N ASN A 52 17.84 -23.24 -11.64
CA ASN A 52 19.19 -23.37 -12.19
C ASN A 52 19.32 -23.11 -13.71
N ASN A 53 18.34 -22.47 -14.35
CA ASN A 53 18.35 -22.17 -15.78
C ASN A 53 18.50 -20.66 -16.05
N SER A 54 19.73 -20.16 -15.99
CA SER A 54 20.01 -18.73 -16.21
C SER A 54 19.60 -18.24 -17.60
N ARG A 55 19.68 -19.10 -18.62
CA ARG A 55 19.25 -18.78 -19.99
C ARG A 55 17.75 -18.47 -20.02
N LEU A 56 16.91 -19.39 -19.52
CA LEU A 56 15.46 -19.17 -19.49
C LEU A 56 15.07 -17.95 -18.65
N GLN A 57 15.75 -17.72 -17.53
CA GLN A 57 15.52 -16.55 -16.67
C GLN A 57 15.85 -15.23 -17.41
N GLU A 58 16.91 -15.22 -18.22
CA GLU A 58 17.26 -14.07 -19.06
C GLU A 58 16.25 -13.87 -20.20
N GLU A 59 15.80 -14.94 -20.86
CA GLU A 59 14.72 -14.86 -21.86
C GLU A 59 13.44 -14.27 -21.27
N TYR A 60 13.09 -14.66 -20.04
CA TYR A 60 11.94 -14.07 -19.35
C TYR A 60 12.11 -12.58 -19.05
N TYR A 61 13.32 -12.14 -18.67
CA TYR A 61 13.61 -10.71 -18.50
C TYR A 61 13.40 -9.95 -19.81
N LEU A 62 13.92 -10.46 -20.92
CA LEU A 62 13.78 -9.85 -22.24
C LEU A 62 12.31 -9.82 -22.69
N PHE A 63 11.54 -10.86 -22.38
CA PHE A 63 10.10 -10.90 -22.60
C PHE A 63 9.37 -9.80 -21.80
N MET A 64 9.65 -9.67 -20.49
CA MET A 64 9.10 -8.59 -19.67
C MET A 64 9.48 -7.20 -20.21
N GLN A 65 10.71 -7.04 -20.71
CA GLN A 65 11.17 -5.78 -21.30
C GLN A 65 10.41 -5.45 -22.59
N LYS A 66 10.22 -6.43 -23.48
CA LYS A 66 9.40 -6.30 -24.70
C LYS A 66 7.96 -5.88 -24.38
N LYS A 67 7.42 -6.41 -23.27
CA LYS A 67 6.09 -6.08 -22.74
C LYS A 67 6.05 -4.78 -21.93
N LYS A 68 7.17 -4.04 -21.87
CA LYS A 68 7.34 -2.77 -21.13
C LYS A 68 7.05 -2.87 -19.63
N PHE A 69 7.12 -4.07 -19.06
CA PHE A 69 6.95 -4.29 -17.62
C PHE A 69 8.19 -3.85 -16.83
N VAL A 70 9.38 -4.09 -17.39
CA VAL A 70 10.65 -3.55 -16.89
C VAL A 70 11.21 -2.50 -17.86
N LYS A 71 12.03 -1.58 -17.35
CA LYS A 71 12.71 -0.53 -18.12
C LYS A 71 14.22 -0.67 -17.99
N GLY A 72 14.96 -0.24 -19.02
CA GLY A 72 16.41 -0.28 -19.04
C GLY A 72 16.99 -1.68 -19.27
N ASP A 73 18.31 -1.77 -19.25
CA ASP A 73 19.05 -3.02 -19.45
C ASP A 73 19.77 -3.46 -18.17
N ALA A 74 19.28 -4.55 -17.55
CA ALA A 74 19.84 -5.03 -16.29
C ALA A 74 21.21 -5.71 -16.52
N PRO A 75 22.24 -5.41 -15.71
CA PRO A 75 23.53 -6.10 -15.79
C PRO A 75 23.46 -7.60 -15.48
N ARG A 76 22.44 -8.03 -14.72
CA ARG A 76 22.17 -9.42 -14.33
C ARG A 76 20.69 -9.75 -14.58
N LYS A 77 20.32 -9.86 -15.85
CA LYS A 77 18.95 -10.14 -16.31
C LYS A 77 18.35 -11.38 -15.64
N ASP A 78 19.13 -12.45 -15.53
CA ASP A 78 18.79 -13.70 -14.83
C ASP A 78 18.34 -13.46 -13.37
N LYS A 79 19.08 -12.60 -12.67
CA LYS A 79 18.84 -12.27 -11.27
C LYS A 79 17.62 -11.38 -11.13
N ASP A 80 17.49 -10.36 -11.97
CA ASP A 80 16.35 -9.44 -11.95
C ASP A 80 15.04 -10.17 -12.22
N ALA A 81 15.00 -11.08 -13.20
CA ALA A 81 13.82 -11.92 -13.47
C ALA A 81 13.41 -12.76 -12.25
N ARG A 82 14.38 -13.38 -11.56
CA ARG A 82 14.10 -14.11 -10.31
C ARG A 82 13.60 -13.18 -9.21
N GLU A 83 14.22 -12.01 -9.06
CA GLU A 83 13.87 -11.04 -8.04
C GLU A 83 12.46 -10.47 -8.22
N LYS A 84 11.95 -10.36 -9.46
CA LYS A 84 10.58 -9.93 -9.77
C LYS A 84 9.50 -11.00 -9.54
N THR A 85 9.88 -12.28 -9.49
CA THR A 85 8.92 -13.38 -9.35
C THR A 85 8.95 -14.06 -7.98
N SER A 86 10.05 -13.92 -7.22
CA SER A 86 10.25 -14.67 -5.97
C SER A 86 9.19 -14.39 -4.91
N GLY A 87 8.76 -13.13 -4.73
CA GLY A 87 7.72 -12.81 -3.75
C GLY A 87 6.38 -13.50 -4.04
N LEU A 88 6.06 -13.75 -5.31
CA LEU A 88 4.83 -14.45 -5.72
C LEU A 88 4.93 -15.96 -5.45
N VAL A 89 6.15 -16.53 -5.44
CA VAL A 89 6.41 -17.89 -4.96
C VAL A 89 6.23 -17.95 -3.45
N ASP A 90 6.78 -16.99 -2.71
CA ASP A 90 6.72 -16.93 -1.25
C ASP A 90 5.28 -16.94 -0.71
N ILE A 91 4.36 -16.24 -1.40
CA ILE A 91 2.93 -16.24 -1.05
C ILE A 91 2.09 -17.29 -1.79
N GLY A 92 2.73 -18.22 -2.50
CA GLY A 92 2.07 -19.37 -3.10
C GLY A 92 1.22 -19.09 -4.34
N LEU A 93 1.38 -17.94 -5.01
CA LEU A 93 0.74 -17.68 -6.30
C LEU A 93 1.48 -18.39 -7.44
N LEU A 94 2.79 -18.56 -7.30
CA LEU A 94 3.64 -19.30 -8.24
C LEU A 94 4.25 -20.53 -7.56
N THR A 95 4.49 -21.58 -8.36
CA THR A 95 5.30 -22.73 -7.93
C THR A 95 6.79 -22.33 -7.88
N PRO A 96 7.66 -23.16 -7.26
CA PRO A 96 9.11 -22.97 -7.37
C PRO A 96 9.61 -22.90 -8.82
N GLU A 97 8.90 -23.50 -9.77
CA GLU A 97 9.21 -23.41 -11.21
C GLU A 97 8.56 -22.20 -11.91
N ARG A 98 8.06 -21.23 -11.15
CA ARG A 98 7.45 -19.97 -11.65
C ARG A 98 6.25 -20.20 -12.56
N ARG A 99 5.57 -21.34 -12.39
CA ARG A 99 4.29 -21.65 -13.03
C ARG A 99 3.15 -21.21 -12.13
N LEU A 100 2.02 -20.83 -12.71
CA LEU A 100 0.85 -20.44 -11.92
C LEU A 100 0.30 -21.64 -11.14
N THR A 101 0.09 -21.43 -9.86
CA THR A 101 -0.60 -22.38 -8.98
C THR A 101 -2.11 -22.30 -9.17
N GLU A 102 -2.90 -23.12 -8.47
CA GLU A 102 -4.36 -22.97 -8.49
C GLU A 102 -4.80 -21.59 -7.97
N ALA A 103 -4.16 -21.12 -6.89
CA ALA A 103 -4.41 -19.79 -6.34
C ALA A 103 -4.01 -18.67 -7.32
N GLY A 104 -2.85 -18.82 -7.97
CA GLY A 104 -2.38 -17.88 -8.99
C GLY A 104 -3.30 -17.81 -10.21
N LYS A 105 -3.81 -18.96 -10.68
CA LYS A 105 -4.78 -19.02 -11.78
C LYS A 105 -6.10 -18.37 -11.39
N ALA A 106 -6.61 -18.62 -10.19
CA ALA A 106 -7.84 -18.02 -9.70
C ALA A 106 -7.74 -16.48 -9.65
N LEU A 107 -6.62 -15.96 -9.13
CA LEU A 107 -6.35 -14.52 -9.10
C LEU A 107 -6.25 -13.92 -10.50
N LEU A 108 -5.54 -14.58 -11.43
CA LEU A 108 -5.44 -14.13 -12.82
C LEU A 108 -6.82 -14.06 -13.50
N GLN A 109 -7.69 -15.06 -13.27
CA GLN A 109 -9.04 -15.06 -13.84
C GLN A 109 -9.89 -13.89 -13.34
N ILE A 110 -9.81 -13.57 -12.05
CA ILE A 110 -10.48 -12.39 -11.48
C ILE A 110 -10.00 -11.12 -12.20
N SER A 111 -8.68 -10.94 -12.28
CA SER A 111 -8.07 -9.77 -12.93
C SER A 111 -8.49 -9.63 -14.40
N LEU A 112 -8.44 -10.72 -15.18
CA LEU A 112 -8.85 -10.72 -16.59
C LEU A 112 -10.35 -10.44 -16.78
N SER A 113 -11.19 -10.88 -15.85
CA SER A 113 -12.64 -10.64 -15.91
C SER A 113 -13.05 -9.22 -15.49
N GLY A 114 -12.19 -8.50 -14.78
CA GLY A 114 -12.53 -7.21 -14.16
C GLY A 114 -13.58 -7.30 -13.04
N SER A 115 -14.02 -8.50 -12.65
CA SER A 115 -15.06 -8.70 -11.63
C SER A 115 -14.45 -8.79 -10.23
N PHE A 116 -14.31 -7.65 -9.56
CA PHE A 116 -13.75 -7.55 -8.20
C PHE A 116 -14.79 -7.56 -7.08
N GLU A 117 -16.07 -7.38 -7.42
CA GLU A 117 -17.18 -7.25 -6.46
C GLU A 117 -17.22 -8.37 -5.40
N PRO A 118 -17.36 -8.04 -4.10
CA PRO A 118 -17.39 -9.03 -3.03
C PRO A 118 -18.53 -10.05 -3.15
N ASP A 119 -18.20 -11.34 -3.08
CA ASP A 119 -19.16 -12.46 -3.08
C ASP A 119 -19.01 -13.39 -1.86
N ASN A 120 -18.26 -12.96 -0.85
CA ASN A 120 -17.97 -13.72 0.36
C ASN A 120 -18.52 -13.04 1.62
N THR A 121 -18.70 -13.83 2.68
CA THR A 121 -19.25 -13.37 3.97
C THR A 121 -18.43 -12.25 4.63
N LEU A 122 -17.12 -12.19 4.34
CA LEU A 122 -16.23 -11.16 4.89
C LEU A 122 -16.30 -9.83 4.13
N GLN A 123 -17.07 -9.78 3.03
CA GLN A 123 -17.22 -8.59 2.17
C GLN A 123 -15.90 -8.08 1.56
N LEU A 124 -14.91 -8.97 1.44
CA LEU A 124 -13.64 -8.64 0.80
C LEU A 124 -13.81 -8.72 -0.72
N ALA A 125 -13.16 -7.83 -1.47
CA ALA A 125 -13.06 -7.95 -2.91
C ALA A 125 -12.50 -9.32 -3.30
N LYS A 126 -12.92 -9.87 -4.45
CA LYS A 126 -12.59 -11.25 -4.85
C LYS A 126 -11.09 -11.52 -4.90
N ASP A 127 -10.31 -10.58 -5.43
CA ASP A 127 -8.84 -10.63 -5.47
C ASP A 127 -8.24 -10.56 -4.05
N SER A 128 -8.69 -9.60 -3.24
CA SER A 128 -8.30 -9.43 -1.83
C SER A 128 -8.61 -10.66 -0.99
N TYR A 129 -9.70 -11.37 -1.28
CA TYR A 129 -10.06 -12.63 -0.63
C TYR A 129 -9.08 -13.76 -0.97
N ILE A 130 -8.57 -13.82 -2.22
CA ILE A 130 -7.48 -14.75 -2.57
C ILE A 130 -6.22 -14.40 -1.76
N TYR A 131 -5.82 -13.13 -1.72
CA TYR A 131 -4.64 -12.70 -0.96
C TYR A 131 -4.78 -13.02 0.54
N PHE A 132 -5.97 -12.79 1.13
CA PHE A 132 -6.26 -13.16 2.51
C PHE A 132 -6.04 -14.65 2.76
N LYS A 133 -6.60 -15.53 1.91
CA LYS A 133 -6.39 -16.99 2.01
C LYS A 133 -4.92 -17.36 1.84
N GLN A 134 -4.20 -16.73 0.91
CA GLN A 134 -2.77 -16.99 0.72
C GLN A 134 -1.96 -16.58 1.94
N LEU A 135 -2.18 -15.40 2.51
CA LEU A 135 -1.41 -14.93 3.66
C LEU A 135 -1.69 -15.70 4.96
N LEU A 136 -2.88 -16.29 5.11
CA LEU A 136 -3.15 -17.25 6.19
C LEU A 136 -2.30 -18.54 6.09
N LYS A 137 -1.83 -18.88 4.88
CA LYS A 137 -1.01 -20.07 4.60
C LYS A 137 0.48 -19.77 4.53
N THR A 138 0.85 -18.56 4.08
CA THR A 138 2.23 -18.13 3.90
C THR A 138 3.01 -18.28 5.19
N SER A 139 4.16 -18.96 5.11
CA SER A 139 5.06 -19.14 6.23
C SER A 139 6.49 -18.75 5.88
N ASN A 140 7.18 -18.08 6.81
CA ASN A 140 8.60 -17.78 6.73
C ASN A 140 9.40 -18.76 7.59
N PRO A 141 10.56 -19.23 7.12
CA PRO A 141 11.49 -19.97 7.96
C PRO A 141 12.10 -19.05 9.01
N VAL A 142 12.21 -19.55 10.25
CA VAL A 142 12.90 -18.93 11.38
C VAL A 142 13.85 -19.97 11.99
N GLU A 143 14.74 -19.56 12.89
CA GLU A 143 15.83 -20.43 13.39
C GLU A 143 15.36 -21.83 13.83
N ASN A 144 14.25 -21.92 14.57
CA ASN A 144 13.73 -23.17 15.13
C ASN A 144 12.31 -23.50 14.65
N GLY A 145 11.99 -23.23 13.38
CA GLY A 145 10.71 -23.61 12.79
C GLY A 145 10.23 -22.65 11.71
N SER A 146 8.91 -22.45 11.69
CA SER A 146 8.25 -21.56 10.73
C SER A 146 7.29 -20.64 11.45
N ILE A 147 7.04 -19.49 10.87
CA ILE A 147 6.02 -18.55 11.33
C ILE A 147 5.10 -18.17 10.18
N ARG A 148 3.80 -18.02 10.46
CA ARG A 148 2.82 -17.40 9.55
C ARG A 148 2.60 -15.94 9.94
N PRO A 149 3.26 -14.98 9.27
CA PRO A 149 3.28 -13.59 9.74
C PRO A 149 1.91 -12.93 9.86
N PHE A 150 0.98 -13.27 8.96
CA PHE A 150 -0.35 -12.70 8.97
C PHE A 150 -1.16 -13.14 10.20
N ILE A 151 -1.08 -14.41 10.60
CA ILE A 151 -1.73 -14.90 11.83
C ILE A 151 -1.18 -14.17 13.06
N VAL A 152 0.14 -13.97 13.11
CA VAL A 152 0.78 -13.25 14.22
C VAL A 152 0.38 -11.78 14.26
N LEU A 153 0.27 -11.12 13.11
CA LEU A 153 -0.29 -9.77 13.02
C LEU A 153 -1.73 -9.74 13.56
N VAL A 154 -2.61 -10.61 13.06
CA VAL A 154 -4.01 -10.66 13.49
C VAL A 154 -4.12 -10.93 14.99
N TYR A 155 -3.29 -11.80 15.55
CA TYR A 155 -3.25 -12.06 17.00
C TYR A 155 -2.91 -10.79 17.78
N LEU A 156 -1.88 -10.05 17.38
CA LEU A 156 -1.52 -8.79 18.03
C LEU A 156 -2.64 -7.74 17.90
N LEU A 157 -3.26 -7.62 16.73
CA LEU A 157 -4.35 -6.65 16.52
C LEU A 157 -5.61 -7.02 17.32
N SER A 158 -5.94 -8.31 17.44
CA SER A 158 -7.07 -8.79 18.25
C SER A 158 -6.84 -8.52 19.74
N GLU A 159 -5.60 -8.64 20.20
CA GLU A 159 -5.23 -8.47 21.60
C GLU A 159 -4.96 -7.02 22.05
N LEU A 160 -4.69 -6.13 21.09
CA LEU A 160 -4.23 -4.76 21.32
C LEU A 160 -5.09 -3.69 20.63
N GLU A 161 -6.14 -4.10 19.90
CA GLU A 161 -7.02 -3.34 19.00
C GLU A 161 -6.33 -2.70 17.79
N TYR A 162 -5.10 -2.22 17.96
CA TYR A 162 -4.29 -1.62 16.91
C TYR A 162 -2.80 -1.84 17.20
N LEU A 163 -1.95 -1.58 16.20
CA LEU A 163 -0.52 -1.31 16.37
C LEU A 163 -0.22 0.10 15.90
N SER A 164 0.68 0.82 16.57
CA SER A 164 1.23 2.06 16.04
C SER A 164 2.16 1.76 14.84
N LYS A 165 2.45 2.76 13.99
CA LYS A 165 3.43 2.59 12.91
C LYS A 165 4.79 2.13 13.44
N GLU A 166 5.19 2.61 14.62
CA GLU A 166 6.44 2.23 15.24
C GLU A 166 6.42 0.78 15.75
N GLU A 167 5.35 0.37 16.43
CA GLU A 167 5.15 -1.02 16.90
C GLU A 167 5.07 -2.00 15.72
N PHE A 168 4.34 -1.67 14.66
CA PHE A 168 4.27 -2.45 13.43
C PHE A 168 5.63 -2.55 12.72
N THR A 169 6.41 -1.46 12.69
CA THR A 169 7.72 -1.44 12.04
C THR A 169 8.73 -2.29 12.81
N TYR A 170 8.83 -2.09 14.12
CA TYR A 170 9.99 -2.55 14.89
C TYR A 170 9.70 -3.75 15.78
N LEU A 171 8.45 -3.98 16.20
CA LEU A 171 8.13 -5.00 17.20
C LEU A 171 7.41 -6.21 16.58
N LEU A 172 6.48 -5.98 15.66
CA LEU A 172 5.78 -7.07 14.96
C LEU A 172 6.75 -8.07 14.30
N PRO A 173 7.77 -7.65 13.52
CA PRO A 173 8.66 -8.60 12.86
C PRO A 173 9.54 -9.41 13.82
N LEU A 174 9.66 -8.98 15.08
CA LEU A 174 10.42 -9.70 16.11
C LEU A 174 9.68 -10.92 16.63
N CYS A 175 8.36 -10.98 16.46
CA CYS A 175 7.55 -12.12 16.86
C CYS A 175 7.92 -13.32 15.98
N THR A 176 8.90 -14.14 16.38
CA THR A 176 9.45 -15.25 15.55
C THR A 176 9.01 -16.63 16.03
N ASN A 177 8.43 -16.73 17.22
CA ASN A 177 7.87 -17.95 17.80
C ASN A 177 6.79 -17.57 18.84
N LYS A 178 6.09 -18.58 19.38
CA LYS A 178 4.96 -18.39 20.31
C LYS A 178 5.36 -17.62 21.56
N GLU A 179 6.43 -18.04 22.22
CA GLU A 179 6.95 -17.40 23.45
C GLU A 179 7.32 -15.94 23.20
N ASN A 180 8.08 -15.66 22.15
CA ASN A 180 8.51 -14.31 21.84
C ASN A 180 7.33 -13.41 21.42
N THR A 181 6.33 -13.97 20.74
CA THR A 181 5.12 -13.21 20.38
C THR A 181 4.33 -12.77 21.61
N ILE A 182 4.18 -13.67 22.60
CA ILE A 182 3.53 -13.34 23.88
C ILE A 182 4.35 -12.28 24.64
N PHE A 183 5.68 -12.43 24.64
CA PHE A 183 6.57 -11.43 25.25
C PHE A 183 6.42 -10.05 24.61
N ILE A 184 6.47 -9.96 23.27
CA ILE A 184 6.31 -8.70 22.53
C ILE A 184 4.93 -8.08 22.79
N LYS A 185 3.85 -8.88 22.79
CA LYS A 185 2.50 -8.40 23.14
C LYS A 185 2.49 -7.71 24.51
N ASN A 186 3.06 -8.35 25.53
CA ASN A 186 3.08 -7.82 26.89
C ASN A 186 3.96 -6.56 26.99
N LYS A 187 5.09 -6.54 26.27
CA LYS A 187 5.94 -5.36 26.17
C LYS A 187 5.25 -4.19 25.47
N ILE A 188 4.44 -4.42 24.44
CA ILE A 188 3.60 -3.37 23.82
C ILE A 188 2.58 -2.83 24.84
N LYS A 189 1.93 -3.70 25.62
CA LYS A 189 1.02 -3.27 26.69
C LYS A 189 1.75 -2.41 27.75
N ALA A 190 3.00 -2.74 28.08
CA ALA A 190 3.82 -1.98 29.01
C ALA A 190 4.30 -0.65 28.43
N LEU A 191 4.78 -0.65 27.18
CA LEU A 191 5.14 0.53 26.37
C LEU A 191 4.06 1.60 26.44
N ARG A 192 2.80 1.21 26.20
CA ARG A 192 1.65 2.12 26.19
C ARG A 192 1.25 2.66 27.57
N LYS A 193 1.62 1.99 28.66
CA LYS A 193 1.25 2.39 30.04
C LYS A 193 2.35 3.15 30.76
N ASN A 194 3.59 2.70 30.62
CA ASN A 194 4.70 3.04 31.52
C ASN A 194 5.89 3.71 30.82
N GLY A 195 5.79 4.01 29.52
CA GLY A 195 6.85 4.72 28.79
C GLY A 195 8.14 3.93 28.58
N GLU A 196 8.08 2.59 28.62
CA GLU A 196 9.15 1.73 28.08
C GLU A 196 9.46 2.17 26.64
N SER A 197 10.69 2.01 26.18
CA SER A 197 11.05 2.41 24.81
C SER A 197 11.04 1.22 23.86
N VAL A 198 10.68 1.47 22.60
CA VAL A 198 10.79 0.47 21.51
C VAL A 198 12.23 -0.04 21.39
N ASP A 199 13.21 0.83 21.66
CA ASP A 199 14.63 0.50 21.60
C ASP A 199 15.02 -0.53 22.67
N ASP A 200 14.48 -0.40 23.89
CA ASP A 200 14.69 -1.36 24.98
C ASP A 200 14.09 -2.73 24.64
N ILE A 201 12.89 -2.75 24.06
CA ILE A 201 12.22 -4.01 23.67
C ILE A 201 13.02 -4.74 22.58
N ILE A 202 13.56 -4.01 21.59
CA ILE A 202 14.45 -4.59 20.57
C ILE A 202 15.68 -5.19 21.24
N ILE A 203 16.35 -4.44 22.12
CA ILE A 203 17.57 -4.90 22.79
C ILE A 203 17.29 -6.13 23.65
N ASP A 204 16.24 -6.10 24.48
CA ASP A 204 15.82 -7.24 25.30
C ASP A 204 15.59 -8.49 24.44
N THR A 205 14.95 -8.32 23.28
CA THR A 205 14.70 -9.41 22.34
C THR A 205 16.00 -9.99 21.78
N LEU A 206 16.90 -9.14 21.29
CA LEU A 206 18.20 -9.59 20.77
C LEU A 206 19.03 -10.27 21.87
N MET A 207 19.00 -9.73 23.09
CA MET A 207 19.81 -10.23 24.20
C MET A 207 19.32 -11.54 24.81
N LYS A 208 18.12 -11.99 24.45
CA LYS A 208 17.65 -13.35 24.77
C LYS A 208 18.32 -14.41 23.88
N MET A 209 18.76 -14.06 22.67
CA MET A 209 19.32 -15.00 21.70
C MET A 209 20.74 -15.45 22.08
N ASN A 210 21.03 -16.74 21.89
CA ASN A 210 22.28 -17.35 22.33
C ASN A 210 23.52 -16.77 21.61
N ASN A 211 23.44 -16.53 20.31
CA ASN A 211 24.57 -15.94 19.56
C ASN A 211 24.90 -14.52 20.04
N TYR A 212 23.90 -13.71 20.38
CA TYR A 212 24.12 -12.36 20.92
C TYR A 212 24.72 -12.40 22.33
N LYS A 213 24.26 -13.31 23.20
CA LYS A 213 24.87 -13.54 24.53
C LYS A 213 26.33 -13.98 24.40
N GLN A 214 26.61 -14.94 23.52
CA GLN A 214 27.97 -15.41 23.23
C GLN A 214 28.85 -14.28 22.71
N ALA A 215 28.38 -13.49 21.74
CA ALA A 215 29.14 -12.39 21.16
C ALA A 215 29.46 -11.28 22.17
N LEU A 216 28.49 -10.91 23.02
CA LEU A 216 28.74 -9.95 24.09
C LEU A 216 29.77 -10.51 25.07
N ASN A 217 29.65 -11.77 25.51
CA ASN A 217 30.63 -12.40 26.39
C ASN A 217 32.03 -12.46 25.76
N THR A 218 32.13 -12.76 24.46
CA THR A 218 33.40 -12.75 23.73
C THR A 218 34.02 -11.35 23.72
N LEU A 219 33.22 -10.28 23.49
CA LEU A 219 33.70 -8.90 23.57
C LEU A 219 34.22 -8.54 24.98
N LEU A 220 33.53 -9.01 26.03
CA LEU A 220 33.86 -8.67 27.41
C LEU A 220 35.11 -9.39 27.93
N ASN A 221 35.42 -10.57 27.40
CA ASN A 221 36.51 -11.42 27.89
C ASN A 221 37.77 -11.37 27.02
N ASN A 222 37.79 -10.59 25.93
CA ASN A 222 38.92 -10.48 25.01
C ASN A 222 39.30 -9.03 24.77
N LYS A 223 40.59 -8.79 24.45
CA LYS A 223 41.04 -7.46 24.03
C LYS A 223 40.40 -7.09 22.68
N PRO A 224 39.72 -5.94 22.56
CA PRO A 224 39.13 -5.49 21.30
C PRO A 224 40.16 -5.39 20.17
N SER A 225 39.84 -6.01 19.04
CA SER A 225 40.58 -5.97 17.78
C SER A 225 39.61 -5.79 16.60
N GLU A 226 40.12 -5.44 15.42
CA GLU A 226 39.28 -5.35 14.21
C GLU A 226 38.58 -6.68 13.92
N GLU A 227 39.33 -7.79 14.01
CA GLU A 227 38.79 -9.14 13.82
C GLU A 227 37.68 -9.46 14.83
N LEU A 228 37.84 -9.06 16.10
CA LEU A 228 36.82 -9.26 17.12
C LEU A 228 35.56 -8.43 16.83
N ILE A 229 35.69 -7.16 16.46
CA ILE A 229 34.53 -6.31 16.10
C ILE A 229 33.78 -6.87 14.88
N CYS A 230 34.51 -7.33 13.86
CA CYS A 230 33.92 -8.02 12.72
C CYS A 230 33.25 -9.34 13.12
N CYS A 231 33.79 -10.03 14.13
CA CYS A 231 33.23 -11.28 14.64
C CYS A 231 31.88 -11.08 15.32
N ILE A 232 31.80 -10.10 16.21
CA ILE A 232 30.57 -9.82 16.96
C ILE A 232 29.56 -8.98 16.16
N GLY A 233 29.98 -8.36 15.05
CA GLY A 233 29.14 -7.43 14.29
C GLY A 233 27.95 -8.09 13.57
N PHE A 234 28.04 -9.38 13.23
CA PHE A 234 27.01 -10.14 12.51
C PHE A 234 26.57 -9.54 11.16
N ASN A 235 27.52 -9.15 10.31
CA ASN A 235 27.19 -8.80 8.93
C ASN A 235 26.72 -10.03 8.12
N ARG A 236 25.58 -9.90 7.42
CA ARG A 236 24.98 -10.99 6.64
C ARG A 236 25.69 -11.28 5.31
N LYS A 237 26.41 -10.30 4.74
CA LYS A 237 27.08 -10.45 3.42
C LYS A 237 28.54 -10.87 3.57
N SER A 238 29.29 -10.13 4.36
CA SER A 238 30.69 -10.41 4.68
C SER A 238 31.07 -9.67 5.95
N ARG A 239 31.88 -10.31 6.79
CA ARG A 239 32.42 -9.70 8.01
C ARG A 239 33.19 -8.41 7.74
N ASP A 240 33.80 -8.30 6.56
CA ASP A 240 34.58 -7.14 6.15
C ASP A 240 33.78 -5.84 6.09
N TYR A 241 32.47 -5.93 5.86
CA TYR A 241 31.61 -4.75 5.91
C TYR A 241 31.48 -4.14 7.31
N ASP A 242 31.87 -4.86 8.36
CA ASP A 242 31.89 -4.35 9.72
C ASP A 242 33.26 -3.78 10.15
N LYS A 243 34.32 -3.86 9.32
CA LYS A 243 35.64 -3.25 9.60
C LYS A 243 35.56 -1.76 10.01
N PRO A 244 34.72 -0.91 9.39
CA PRO A 244 34.58 0.49 9.81
C PRO A 244 34.17 0.69 11.28
N TYR A 245 33.50 -0.30 11.89
CA TYR A 245 33.09 -0.22 13.30
C TYR A 245 34.27 -0.26 14.27
N TYR A 246 35.42 -0.83 13.89
CA TYR A 246 36.58 -0.84 14.79
C TYR A 246 37.18 0.56 14.99
N SER A 247 37.31 1.34 13.91
CA SER A 247 37.70 2.75 14.01
C SER A 247 36.68 3.55 14.82
N LEU A 248 35.39 3.29 14.63
CA LEU A 248 34.33 3.92 15.41
C LEU A 248 34.46 3.56 16.90
N TYR A 249 34.66 2.29 17.23
CA TYR A 249 34.83 1.77 18.58
C TYR A 249 35.97 2.51 19.31
N LEU A 250 37.16 2.61 18.69
CA LEU A 250 38.31 3.28 19.29
C LEU A 250 38.06 4.75 19.58
N ASN A 251 37.41 5.46 18.64
CA ASN A 251 37.10 6.88 18.80
C ASN A 251 35.99 7.12 19.83
N LEU A 252 34.97 6.26 19.89
CA LEU A 252 33.94 6.30 20.92
C LEU A 252 34.52 6.00 22.31
N LYS A 253 35.49 5.07 22.42
CA LYS A 253 36.17 4.78 23.70
C LYS A 253 36.89 6.02 24.22
N LYS A 254 37.66 6.69 23.37
CA LYS A 254 38.33 7.95 23.75
C LYS A 254 37.32 9.05 24.13
N LEU A 255 36.26 9.20 23.34
CA LEU A 255 35.25 10.22 23.56
C LEU A 255 34.49 10.03 24.88
N PHE A 256 33.98 8.83 25.15
CA PHE A 256 33.05 8.58 26.25
C PHE A 256 33.69 7.96 27.50
N LEU A 257 34.70 7.11 27.36
CA LEU A 257 35.39 6.51 28.51
C LEU A 257 36.52 7.41 29.00
N ASN A 258 37.39 7.86 28.09
CA ASN A 258 38.50 8.76 28.46
C ASN A 258 38.07 10.24 28.56
N LYS A 259 36.79 10.53 28.28
CA LYS A 259 36.20 11.88 28.27
C LYS A 259 36.96 12.88 27.39
N ASP A 260 37.62 12.42 26.32
CA ASP A 260 38.30 13.25 25.32
C ASP A 260 37.31 13.76 24.27
N TYR A 261 36.63 14.86 24.61
CA TYR A 261 35.61 15.47 23.74
C TYR A 261 36.16 16.01 22.41
N SER A 262 37.49 16.18 22.27
CA SER A 262 38.10 16.56 20.98
C SER A 262 37.92 15.48 19.91
N LYS A 263 37.68 14.22 20.32
CA LYS A 263 37.49 13.08 19.42
C LYS A 263 36.12 13.01 18.77
N LEU A 264 35.21 13.93 19.08
CA LEU A 264 33.90 13.95 18.43
C LEU A 264 34.03 14.08 16.90
N SER A 265 34.96 14.89 16.40
CA SER A 265 35.23 15.03 14.97
C SER A 265 35.72 13.71 14.33
N ASP A 266 36.53 12.94 15.04
CA ASP A 266 37.03 11.64 14.56
C ASP A 266 35.94 10.55 14.60
N VAL A 267 35.04 10.60 15.58
CA VAL A 267 33.81 9.79 15.59
C VAL A 267 32.97 10.09 14.35
N LEU A 268 32.74 11.36 14.02
CA LEU A 268 31.95 11.75 12.85
C LEU A 268 32.58 11.30 11.53
N LYS A 269 33.91 11.38 11.38
CA LYS A 269 34.64 10.83 10.23
C LYS A 269 34.52 9.31 10.16
N SER A 270 34.54 8.62 11.30
CA SER A 270 34.35 7.17 11.35
C SER A 270 32.94 6.79 10.90
N LEU A 271 31.93 7.58 11.29
CA LEU A 271 30.53 7.38 10.89
C LEU A 271 30.25 7.66 9.41
N ASP A 272 31.13 8.32 8.67
CA ASP A 272 31.01 8.44 7.21
C ASP A 272 31.26 7.10 6.50
N LYS A 273 32.08 6.23 7.12
CA LYS A 273 32.41 4.91 6.59
C LYS A 273 31.41 3.82 7.01
N VAL A 274 30.56 4.10 7.99
CA VAL A 274 29.53 3.16 8.48
C VAL A 274 28.25 3.35 7.68
N LYS A 275 27.76 2.29 7.03
CA LYS A 275 26.54 2.33 6.19
C LYS A 275 25.33 2.96 6.88
N ILE A 276 25.15 2.70 8.18
CA ILE A 276 24.07 3.25 9.00
C ILE A 276 24.50 4.47 9.84
N GLY A 277 25.56 5.18 9.43
CA GLY A 277 26.14 6.30 10.17
C GLY A 277 25.16 7.46 10.43
N LYS A 278 24.12 7.63 9.60
CA LYS A 278 23.04 8.60 9.85
C LYS A 278 22.25 8.27 11.13
N LEU A 279 21.99 6.99 11.40
CA LEU A 279 21.29 6.55 12.62
C LEU A 279 22.17 6.76 13.86
N TRP A 280 23.45 6.46 13.77
CA TRP A 280 24.41 6.76 14.85
C TRP A 280 24.47 8.24 15.17
N ARG A 281 24.55 9.12 14.17
CA ARG A 281 24.52 10.58 14.39
C ARG A 281 23.24 11.02 15.09
N ALA A 282 22.08 10.53 14.65
CA ALA A 282 20.80 10.85 15.28
C ALA A 282 20.73 10.39 16.75
N THR A 283 21.40 9.28 17.07
CA THR A 283 21.49 8.73 18.43
C THR A 283 22.44 9.54 19.32
N LEU A 284 23.61 9.92 18.81
CA LEU A 284 24.67 10.53 19.61
C LEU A 284 24.57 12.07 19.70
N LEU A 285 23.95 12.74 18.72
CA LEU A 285 24.07 14.19 18.56
C LEU A 285 22.75 14.95 18.71
N LYS A 286 22.81 16.09 19.39
CA LYS A 286 21.77 17.14 19.41
C LYS A 286 21.78 17.95 18.11
N THR A 287 22.94 18.11 17.48
CA THR A 287 23.12 18.87 16.23
C THR A 287 24.24 18.29 15.36
N THR A 288 24.11 18.43 14.05
CA THR A 288 25.14 18.07 13.06
C THR A 288 25.92 19.28 12.53
N ASN A 289 25.72 20.47 13.13
CA ASN A 289 26.41 21.69 12.70
C ASN A 289 27.91 21.65 13.06
N LYS A 290 28.78 21.69 12.05
CA LYS A 290 30.24 21.59 12.22
C LYS A 290 30.82 22.68 13.13
N LYS A 291 30.41 23.94 12.95
CA LYS A 291 30.89 25.06 13.78
C LYS A 291 30.49 24.91 15.25
N ALA A 292 29.30 24.40 15.51
CA ALA A 292 28.84 24.14 16.88
C ALA A 292 29.67 23.02 17.54
N ILE A 293 29.96 21.95 16.79
CA ILE A 293 30.76 20.82 17.24
C ILE A 293 32.21 21.23 17.53
N GLU A 294 32.81 22.07 16.68
CA GLU A 294 34.16 22.60 16.89
C GLU A 294 34.24 23.51 18.13
N LYS A 295 33.23 24.36 18.33
CA LYS A 295 33.20 25.31 19.45
C LYS A 295 32.93 24.65 20.80
N ASN A 296 31.98 23.72 20.88
CA ASN A 296 31.63 23.04 22.13
C ASN A 296 31.13 21.61 21.87
N PRO A 297 32.05 20.64 21.69
CA PRO A 297 31.70 19.27 21.31
C PRO A 297 30.85 18.56 22.36
N ARG A 298 31.12 18.80 23.65
CA ARG A 298 30.38 18.18 24.77
C ARG A 298 28.90 18.56 24.74
N ASN A 299 28.58 19.84 24.52
CA ASN A 299 27.19 20.30 24.47
C ASN A 299 26.42 19.80 23.25
N CYS A 300 27.11 19.30 22.23
CA CYS A 300 26.49 18.72 21.03
C CYS A 300 26.04 17.27 21.23
N LEU A 301 26.42 16.60 22.33
CA LEU A 301 26.06 15.21 22.61
C LEU A 301 24.66 15.10 23.24
N LYS A 302 23.93 14.05 22.85
CA LYS A 302 22.70 13.59 23.50
C LYS A 302 23.02 12.66 24.66
N ASP A 303 22.07 12.56 25.59
CA ASP A 303 22.09 11.46 26.54
C ASP A 303 21.86 10.15 25.81
N SER A 304 22.70 9.16 26.12
CA SER A 304 22.73 7.86 25.45
C SER A 304 23.25 6.80 26.40
N MET A 305 23.31 5.54 25.94
CA MET A 305 23.93 4.44 26.70
C MET A 305 25.40 4.70 27.06
N PHE A 306 26.05 5.69 26.42
CA PHE A 306 27.44 6.06 26.71
C PHE A 306 27.60 7.15 27.77
N THR A 307 26.53 7.83 28.20
CA THR A 307 26.62 9.03 29.07
C THR A 307 27.28 8.72 30.41
N ASN A 308 26.91 7.59 31.04
CA ASN A 308 27.35 7.18 32.38
C ASN A 308 28.31 5.98 32.35
N VAL A 309 29.09 5.84 31.27
CA VAL A 309 30.10 4.80 31.19
C VAL A 309 31.34 5.23 31.97
N ASP A 310 31.75 4.39 32.93
CA ASP A 310 32.86 4.65 33.86
C ASP A 310 34.04 3.69 33.71
N ASN A 311 33.80 2.51 33.12
CA ASN A 311 34.84 1.50 32.91
C ASN A 311 34.71 0.83 31.52
N GLU A 312 35.72 0.06 31.14
CA GLU A 312 35.77 -0.61 29.84
C GLU A 312 34.66 -1.65 29.65
N ARG A 313 34.21 -2.32 30.73
CA ARG A 313 33.12 -3.28 30.67
C ARG A 313 31.81 -2.59 30.29
N ASP A 314 31.47 -1.49 30.96
CA ASP A 314 30.25 -0.72 30.68
C ASP A 314 30.30 -0.10 29.28
N PHE A 315 31.48 0.37 28.86
CA PHE A 315 31.69 0.86 27.49
C PHE A 315 31.39 -0.22 26.45
N ASN A 316 31.92 -1.43 26.64
CA ASN A 316 31.73 -2.54 25.72
C ASN A 316 30.26 -2.95 25.62
N ILE A 317 29.53 -2.97 26.75
CA ILE A 317 28.09 -3.23 26.78
C ILE A 317 27.34 -2.15 26.00
N ALA A 318 27.61 -0.87 26.27
CA ALA A 318 26.97 0.25 25.60
C ALA A 318 27.23 0.25 24.09
N PHE A 319 28.48 0.00 23.68
CA PHE A 319 28.84 -0.12 22.27
C PHE A 319 28.12 -1.26 21.57
N PHE A 320 28.16 -2.46 22.17
CA PHE A 320 27.53 -3.65 21.61
C PHE A 320 26.01 -3.45 21.43
N ARG A 321 25.33 -3.01 22.49
CA ARG A 321 23.88 -2.76 22.48
C ARG A 321 23.49 -1.71 21.45
N THR A 322 24.20 -0.57 21.42
CA THR A 322 23.92 0.49 20.45
C THR A 322 24.13 0.02 19.01
N MET A 323 25.25 -0.67 18.73
CA MET A 323 25.54 -1.19 17.39
C MET A 323 24.43 -2.12 16.89
N HIS A 324 24.04 -3.10 17.71
CA HIS A 324 23.04 -4.07 17.32
C HIS A 324 21.62 -3.50 17.25
N LEU A 325 21.25 -2.58 18.16
CA LEU A 325 20.00 -1.82 18.08
C LEU A 325 19.88 -1.10 16.73
N LEU A 326 20.90 -0.34 16.34
CA LEU A 326 20.84 0.45 15.10
C LEU A 326 20.87 -0.43 13.85
N LYS A 327 21.62 -1.53 13.86
CA LYS A 327 21.57 -2.54 12.77
C LYS A 327 20.20 -3.20 12.68
N ALA A 328 19.57 -3.51 13.81
CA ALA A 328 18.22 -4.08 13.84
C ALA A 328 17.18 -3.09 13.34
N LYS A 329 17.16 -1.84 13.84
CA LYS A 329 16.25 -0.78 13.37
C LYS A 329 16.39 -0.52 11.87
N ALA A 330 17.62 -0.47 11.35
CA ALA A 330 17.83 -0.31 9.90
C ALA A 330 17.16 -1.44 9.10
N THR A 331 17.37 -2.69 9.54
CA THR A 331 16.79 -3.88 8.90
C THR A 331 15.26 -3.89 8.98
N LEU A 332 14.70 -3.66 10.16
CA LEU A 332 13.25 -3.66 10.41
C LEU A 332 12.56 -2.55 9.62
N LYS A 333 13.17 -1.36 9.58
CA LYS A 333 12.68 -0.24 8.78
C LYS A 333 12.70 -0.54 7.29
N ASP A 334 13.73 -1.25 6.81
CA ASP A 334 13.76 -1.69 5.41
C ASP A 334 12.59 -2.64 5.12
N TYR A 335 12.15 -3.47 6.07
CA TYR A 335 11.03 -4.42 5.87
C TYR A 335 9.63 -3.83 6.03
N TYR A 336 9.50 -2.66 6.66
CA TYR A 336 8.22 -1.99 6.89
C TYR A 336 7.36 -1.89 5.62
N ASP A 337 7.91 -1.31 4.55
CA ASP A 337 7.17 -1.04 3.31
C ASP A 337 6.65 -2.34 2.69
N LEU A 338 7.49 -3.38 2.69
CA LEU A 338 7.17 -4.65 2.08
C LEU A 338 6.08 -5.40 2.87
N ASN A 339 6.23 -5.49 4.20
CA ASN A 339 5.19 -6.08 5.06
C ASN A 339 3.88 -5.31 4.93
N LYS A 340 3.92 -3.96 4.92
CA LYS A 340 2.74 -3.12 4.71
C LYS A 340 2.04 -3.48 3.41
N ARG A 341 2.75 -3.54 2.27
CA ARG A 341 2.15 -3.85 0.97
C ARG A 341 1.43 -5.19 0.97
N TYR A 342 2.06 -6.26 1.44
CA TYR A 342 1.42 -7.58 1.49
C TYR A 342 0.22 -7.62 2.44
N PHE A 343 0.29 -7.01 3.62
CA PHE A 343 -0.87 -7.01 4.51
C PHE A 343 -2.01 -6.17 3.98
N LYS A 344 -1.70 -5.04 3.33
CA LYS A 344 -2.70 -4.12 2.78
C LYS A 344 -3.52 -4.74 1.65
N ILE A 345 -2.93 -5.54 0.76
CA ILE A 345 -3.65 -6.18 -0.37
C ILE A 345 -4.74 -7.18 0.04
N THR A 346 -4.82 -7.55 1.33
CA THR A 346 -5.89 -8.42 1.82
C THR A 346 -7.21 -7.69 2.08
N ASP A 347 -7.17 -6.35 2.16
CA ASP A 347 -8.24 -5.48 2.68
C ASP A 347 -8.76 -5.85 4.08
N VAL A 348 -8.09 -6.75 4.79
CA VAL A 348 -8.37 -7.10 6.19
C VAL A 348 -7.72 -6.12 7.16
N VAL A 349 -6.61 -5.50 6.76
CA VAL A 349 -5.77 -4.64 7.60
C VAL A 349 -5.77 -3.22 7.06
N ILE A 350 -6.18 -2.28 7.90
CA ILE A 350 -6.27 -0.85 7.60
C ILE A 350 -5.03 -0.14 8.13
N PHE A 351 -4.44 0.72 7.30
CA PHE A 351 -3.32 1.58 7.65
C PHE A 351 -3.76 3.04 7.65
N GLU A 352 -4.23 3.54 8.78
CA GLU A 352 -4.81 4.87 8.91
C GLU A 352 -3.95 5.76 9.82
N GLY A 353 -3.31 6.78 9.22
CA GLY A 353 -2.40 7.68 9.94
C GLY A 353 -1.25 6.94 10.62
N ASN A 354 -1.27 6.91 11.96
CA ASN A 354 -0.30 6.19 12.78
C ASN A 354 -0.82 4.86 13.33
N LYS A 355 -2.05 4.44 13.02
CA LYS A 355 -2.67 3.22 13.53
C LYS A 355 -2.82 2.18 12.42
N ILE A 356 -2.54 0.93 12.79
CA ILE A 356 -2.78 -0.25 11.98
C ILE A 356 -3.79 -1.10 12.73
N HIS A 357 -4.93 -1.42 12.13
CA HIS A 357 -6.01 -2.19 12.77
C HIS A 357 -6.74 -3.07 11.76
N LEU A 358 -7.64 -3.93 12.25
CA LEU A 358 -8.49 -4.76 11.38
C LEU A 358 -9.69 -3.94 10.86
N ASP A 359 -10.15 -4.24 9.65
CA ASP A 359 -11.44 -3.77 9.15
C ASP A 359 -12.61 -4.43 9.90
N ILE A 360 -13.78 -3.80 9.91
CA ILE A 360 -14.90 -4.12 10.82
C ILE A 360 -15.36 -5.59 10.70
N VAL A 361 -15.65 -6.05 9.47
CA VAL A 361 -16.17 -7.41 9.27
C VAL A 361 -15.09 -8.46 9.56
N PRO A 362 -13.87 -8.36 8.99
CA PRO A 362 -12.78 -9.26 9.35
C PRO A 362 -12.42 -9.25 10.84
N LYS A 363 -12.47 -8.10 11.52
CA LYS A 363 -12.19 -7.95 12.97
C LYS A 363 -13.09 -8.86 13.77
N HIS A 364 -14.40 -8.76 13.58
CA HIS A 364 -15.36 -9.55 14.37
C HIS A 364 -15.31 -11.03 14.03
N PHE A 365 -14.98 -11.41 12.79
CA PHE A 365 -14.69 -12.79 12.45
C PHE A 365 -13.44 -13.29 13.19
N LEU A 366 -12.30 -12.63 12.98
CA LEU A 366 -11.00 -13.10 13.48
C LEU A 366 -10.92 -13.10 15.01
N ASN A 367 -11.47 -12.08 15.68
CA ASN A 367 -11.49 -12.02 17.14
C ASN A 367 -12.21 -13.23 17.77
N THR A 368 -13.21 -13.81 17.10
CA THR A 368 -13.95 -14.97 17.64
C THR A 368 -13.17 -16.28 17.60
N ILE A 369 -12.13 -16.34 16.77
CA ILE A 369 -11.37 -17.56 16.51
C ILE A 369 -9.89 -17.43 16.88
N ILE A 370 -9.46 -16.26 17.34
CA ILE A 370 -8.03 -15.91 17.40
C ILE A 370 -7.23 -16.80 18.34
N ASP A 371 -7.81 -17.20 19.48
CA ASP A 371 -7.15 -18.10 20.43
C ASP A 371 -6.76 -19.43 19.78
N LYS A 372 -7.63 -19.98 18.93
CA LYS A 372 -7.38 -21.22 18.18
C LYS A 372 -6.50 -20.98 16.96
N LEU A 373 -6.72 -19.86 16.26
CA LEU A 373 -5.96 -19.52 15.05
C LEU A 373 -4.48 -19.26 15.38
N PHE A 374 -4.17 -18.70 16.55
CA PHE A 374 -2.81 -18.40 16.98
C PHE A 374 -1.90 -19.64 17.03
N ASP A 375 -2.45 -20.82 17.32
CA ASP A 375 -1.69 -22.08 17.30
C ASP A 375 -1.20 -22.46 15.90
N TYR A 376 -1.91 -22.04 14.85
CA TYR A 376 -1.47 -22.20 13.45
C TYR A 376 -0.37 -21.21 13.04
N GLY A 377 -0.12 -20.19 13.86
CA GLY A 377 0.85 -19.13 13.58
C GLY A 377 2.31 -19.63 13.51
N PHE A 378 2.61 -20.83 14.00
CA PHE A 378 3.97 -21.35 14.13
C PHE A 378 4.21 -22.70 13.42
N VAL A 379 3.34 -23.05 12.47
CA VAL A 379 3.44 -24.25 11.64
C VAL A 379 3.31 -23.89 10.16
N THR A 380 3.92 -24.69 9.27
CA THR A 380 3.77 -24.51 7.82
C THR A 380 2.38 -24.95 7.34
N SER A 381 1.98 -24.53 6.14
CA SER A 381 0.77 -25.01 5.47
C SER A 381 1.15 -25.86 4.27
N ASP A 382 0.61 -27.07 4.19
CA ASP A 382 0.68 -27.95 3.00
C ASP A 382 -0.16 -27.42 1.83
N LYS A 383 -1.21 -26.64 2.12
CA LYS A 383 -2.15 -26.05 1.15
C LYS A 383 -1.67 -24.76 0.46
N LEU A 384 -0.41 -24.33 0.62
CA LEU A 384 0.08 -23.02 0.15
C LEU A 384 -0.31 -22.73 -1.32
N PHE A 385 -0.13 -23.71 -2.22
CA PHE A 385 -0.37 -23.56 -3.66
C PHE A 385 -1.82 -23.83 -4.12
N THR A 386 -2.72 -24.23 -3.22
CA THR A 386 -4.11 -24.62 -3.57
C THR A 386 -5.08 -23.45 -3.43
N ASN A 387 -6.12 -23.40 -4.26
CA ASN A 387 -7.25 -22.49 -4.06
C ASN A 387 -8.35 -23.17 -3.21
N CYS A 388 -8.09 -23.32 -1.91
CA CYS A 388 -9.00 -24.02 -0.98
C CYS A 388 -9.96 -23.08 -0.24
N LYS A 389 -10.91 -23.67 0.50
CA LYS A 389 -11.81 -22.94 1.42
C LYS A 389 -11.05 -22.51 2.67
N LEU A 390 -11.62 -21.59 3.46
CA LEU A 390 -11.01 -21.13 4.71
C LEU A 390 -10.85 -22.26 5.74
N GLU A 391 -11.90 -23.06 5.94
CA GLU A 391 -11.90 -24.20 6.87
C GLU A 391 -10.91 -25.30 6.50
N ASP A 392 -10.51 -25.38 5.23
CA ASP A 392 -9.44 -26.26 4.78
C ASP A 392 -8.06 -25.78 5.27
N ILE A 393 -7.85 -24.47 5.41
CA ILE A 393 -6.58 -23.89 5.89
C ILE A 393 -6.41 -24.19 7.38
N ALA A 394 -7.48 -24.01 8.15
CA ALA A 394 -7.60 -24.39 9.54
C ALA A 394 -9.09 -24.54 9.91
N PRO A 395 -9.52 -25.60 10.62
CA PRO A 395 -10.92 -25.82 10.97
C PRO A 395 -11.57 -24.66 11.74
N CYS A 396 -10.78 -23.89 12.52
CA CYS A 396 -11.27 -22.72 13.23
C CYS A 396 -11.66 -21.55 12.32
N LEU A 397 -11.29 -21.55 11.04
CA LEU A 397 -11.64 -20.50 10.09
C LEU A 397 -13.04 -20.65 9.46
N SER A 398 -13.85 -21.61 9.95
CA SER A 398 -15.26 -21.70 9.57
C SER A 398 -16.01 -20.45 10.03
N VAL A 399 -16.73 -19.80 9.11
CA VAL A 399 -17.32 -18.48 9.35
C VAL A 399 -18.64 -18.62 10.09
N ASN A 400 -18.78 -17.91 11.22
CA ASN A 400 -20.03 -17.81 11.96
C ASN A 400 -20.63 -16.40 11.81
N GLU A 401 -21.60 -16.26 10.90
CA GLU A 401 -22.28 -14.98 10.61
C GLU A 401 -22.92 -14.36 11.85
N ASN A 402 -23.54 -15.17 12.71
CA ASN A 402 -24.16 -14.69 13.94
C ASN A 402 -23.15 -14.08 14.90
N ALA A 403 -21.93 -14.61 14.96
CA ALA A 403 -20.86 -14.05 15.78
C ALA A 403 -20.37 -12.70 15.23
N ILE A 404 -20.25 -12.58 13.91
CA ILE A 404 -19.91 -11.33 13.21
C ILE A 404 -20.98 -10.27 13.50
N ILE A 405 -22.26 -10.58 13.27
CA ILE A 405 -23.38 -9.66 13.50
C ILE A 405 -23.40 -9.16 14.95
N LYS A 406 -23.22 -10.06 15.94
CA LYS A 406 -23.14 -9.68 17.36
C LYS A 406 -21.97 -8.73 17.64
N GLY A 407 -20.82 -8.99 17.02
CA GLY A 407 -19.64 -8.12 17.10
C GLY A 407 -19.93 -6.72 16.57
N ILE A 408 -20.47 -6.62 15.36
CA ILE A 408 -20.80 -5.35 14.71
C ILE A 408 -21.83 -4.57 15.53
N ASN A 409 -22.89 -5.22 16.02
CA ASN A 409 -23.89 -4.58 16.87
C ASN A 409 -23.28 -3.99 18.15
N LYS A 410 -22.32 -4.69 18.75
CA LYS A 410 -21.62 -4.20 19.94
C LYS A 410 -20.74 -2.99 19.64
N GLU A 411 -20.08 -2.96 18.48
CA GLU A 411 -19.17 -1.89 18.08
C GLU A 411 -19.90 -0.64 17.59
N LEU A 412 -20.94 -0.80 16.76
CA LEU A 412 -21.69 0.29 16.14
C LEU A 412 -22.95 0.73 16.91
N GLY A 413 -23.32 0.02 17.99
CA GLY A 413 -24.49 0.35 18.82
C GLY A 413 -25.85 0.08 18.15
N GLY A 414 -25.90 -0.85 17.19
CA GLY A 414 -27.08 -1.14 16.36
C GLY A 414 -27.93 -2.33 16.81
N SER A 415 -29.02 -2.57 16.06
CA SER A 415 -29.91 -3.74 16.17
C SER A 415 -29.99 -4.52 14.85
N ILE A 416 -28.84 -4.79 14.25
CA ILE A 416 -28.66 -5.55 13.01
C ILE A 416 -29.17 -6.98 13.24
N LYS A 417 -30.08 -7.45 12.39
CA LYS A 417 -30.72 -8.77 12.52
C LYS A 417 -30.14 -9.82 11.58
N ASN A 418 -29.58 -9.39 10.45
CA ASN A 418 -29.09 -10.27 9.40
C ASN A 418 -27.85 -9.66 8.71
N MET A 419 -27.21 -10.42 7.82
CA MET A 419 -26.01 -9.96 7.11
C MET A 419 -26.27 -8.84 6.09
N VAL A 420 -27.50 -8.64 5.60
CA VAL A 420 -27.83 -7.53 4.69
C VAL A 420 -27.80 -6.21 5.46
N ASP A 421 -28.46 -6.17 6.62
CA ASP A 421 -28.39 -5.01 7.52
C ASP A 421 -26.94 -4.75 7.99
N ALA A 422 -26.16 -5.82 8.20
CA ALA A 422 -24.76 -5.72 8.59
C ALA A 422 -23.90 -5.09 7.49
N LYS A 423 -24.14 -5.48 6.22
CA LYS A 423 -23.52 -4.87 5.04
C LYS A 423 -23.81 -3.38 4.98
N GLN A 424 -25.07 -2.99 5.14
CA GLN A 424 -25.44 -1.58 5.11
C GLN A 424 -24.77 -0.77 6.23
N ALA A 425 -24.77 -1.27 7.46
CA ALA A 425 -24.12 -0.60 8.59
C ALA A 425 -22.59 -0.42 8.36
N VAL A 426 -21.94 -1.41 7.73
CA VAL A 426 -20.52 -1.30 7.35
C VAL A 426 -20.30 -0.26 6.25
N ILE A 427 -21.19 -0.20 5.25
CA ILE A 427 -21.15 0.85 4.21
C ILE A 427 -21.31 2.24 4.84
N ASP A 428 -22.23 2.40 5.78
CA ASP A 428 -22.47 3.67 6.46
C ASP A 428 -21.23 4.12 7.27
N GLU A 429 -20.59 3.19 8.00
CA GLU A 429 -19.33 3.49 8.71
C GLU A 429 -18.18 3.78 7.73
N ARG A 430 -18.10 3.09 6.59
CA ARG A 430 -17.14 3.41 5.54
C ARG A 430 -17.37 4.80 4.95
N LEU A 431 -18.61 5.20 4.70
CA LEU A 431 -18.95 6.54 4.23
C LEU A 431 -18.59 7.61 5.27
N LYS A 432 -18.80 7.33 6.56
CA LYS A 432 -18.36 8.22 7.65
C LYS A 432 -16.84 8.39 7.65
N ARG A 433 -16.07 7.29 7.60
CA ARG A 433 -14.61 7.34 7.48
C ARG A 433 -14.15 8.04 6.20
N PHE A 434 -14.86 7.86 5.09
CA PHE A 434 -14.56 8.57 3.85
C PHE A 434 -14.72 10.08 4.01
N ASN A 435 -15.76 10.51 4.72
CA ASN A 435 -15.97 11.93 5.04
C ASN A 435 -14.81 12.49 5.88
N GLU A 436 -14.38 11.76 6.91
CA GLU A 436 -13.22 12.13 7.75
C GLU A 436 -11.91 12.17 6.93
N LEU A 437 -11.72 11.23 6.01
CA LEU A 437 -10.59 11.22 5.08
C LEU A 437 -10.61 12.44 4.17
N ILE A 438 -11.78 12.80 3.61
CA ILE A 438 -11.92 13.99 2.78
C ILE A 438 -11.58 15.24 3.59
N ASP A 439 -12.08 15.37 4.81
CA ASP A 439 -11.85 16.55 5.64
C ASP A 439 -10.39 16.69 6.08
N SER A 440 -9.70 15.57 6.31
CA SER A 440 -8.30 15.56 6.77
C SER A 440 -7.26 15.63 5.64
N LYS A 441 -7.57 15.09 4.45
CA LYS A 441 -6.61 14.87 3.37
C LYS A 441 -6.99 15.52 2.04
N PHE A 442 -8.27 15.77 1.80
CA PHE A 442 -8.78 16.29 0.52
C PHE A 442 -9.63 17.56 0.74
N ASP A 443 -9.06 18.50 1.50
CA ASP A 443 -9.60 19.84 1.64
C ASP A 443 -9.55 20.61 0.29
N ASP A 444 -10.25 21.74 0.22
CA ASP A 444 -10.39 22.49 -1.04
C ASP A 444 -9.03 22.94 -1.60
N ALA A 445 -8.10 23.33 -0.74
CA ALA A 445 -6.75 23.74 -1.14
C ALA A 445 -5.94 22.57 -1.71
N THR A 446 -6.03 21.39 -1.10
CA THR A 446 -5.35 20.19 -1.57
C THR A 446 -5.94 19.72 -2.90
N LEU A 447 -7.26 19.77 -3.06
CA LEU A 447 -7.92 19.43 -4.33
C LEU A 447 -7.48 20.36 -5.47
N ILE A 448 -7.44 21.67 -5.25
CA ILE A 448 -6.95 22.65 -6.24
C ILE A 448 -5.48 22.38 -6.59
N ASN A 449 -4.63 22.14 -5.58
CA ASN A 449 -3.22 21.79 -5.80
C ASN A 449 -3.06 20.48 -6.59
N LEU A 450 -3.90 19.47 -6.34
CA LEU A 450 -3.90 18.24 -7.13
C LEU A 450 -4.26 18.50 -8.59
N LEU A 451 -5.30 19.31 -8.86
CA LEU A 451 -5.68 19.70 -10.22
C LEU A 451 -4.52 20.41 -10.96
N ASP A 452 -3.82 21.34 -10.30
CA ASP A 452 -2.62 21.98 -10.87
C ASP A 452 -1.49 20.98 -11.17
N LYS A 453 -1.33 19.96 -10.31
CA LYS A 453 -0.32 18.92 -10.50
C LYS A 453 -0.65 17.99 -11.66
N PHE A 454 -1.93 17.68 -11.89
CA PHE A 454 -2.37 16.93 -13.08
C PHE A 454 -2.07 17.71 -14.36
N GLU A 455 -2.35 19.01 -14.38
CA GLU A 455 -2.03 19.89 -15.52
C GLU A 455 -0.52 19.89 -15.83
N LYS A 456 0.34 19.89 -14.80
CA LYS A 456 1.80 19.95 -14.92
C LYS A 456 2.48 18.58 -15.07
N ARG A 457 1.74 17.48 -14.98
CA ARG A 457 2.27 16.09 -14.95
C ARG A 457 3.29 15.86 -13.83
N GLU A 458 3.03 16.41 -12.64
CA GLU A 458 3.84 16.21 -11.44
C GLU A 458 3.50 14.87 -10.74
N ASP A 459 3.56 13.77 -11.52
CA ASP A 459 3.02 12.44 -11.19
C ASP A 459 3.57 11.86 -9.86
N ASP A 460 4.86 12.07 -9.56
CA ASP A 460 5.47 11.60 -8.31
C ASP A 460 4.92 12.32 -7.06
N ASP A 461 4.54 13.59 -7.18
CA ASP A 461 3.97 14.34 -6.07
C ASP A 461 2.49 14.03 -5.88
N ILE A 462 1.76 13.78 -6.96
CA ILE A 462 0.38 13.28 -6.92
C ILE A 462 0.32 11.97 -6.13
N GLN A 463 1.21 11.02 -6.44
CA GLN A 463 1.25 9.74 -5.72
C GLN A 463 1.64 9.87 -4.25
N LYS A 464 2.51 10.83 -3.89
CA LYS A 464 2.82 11.10 -2.48
C LYS A 464 1.65 11.72 -1.73
N LEU A 465 0.88 12.59 -2.39
CA LEU A 465 -0.28 13.26 -1.81
C LEU A 465 -1.48 12.31 -1.67
N VAL A 466 -1.72 11.45 -2.66
CA VAL A 466 -2.86 10.53 -2.68
C VAL A 466 -2.44 9.12 -2.27
N THR A 467 -1.86 8.34 -3.19
CA THR A 467 -1.39 6.97 -2.97
C THR A 467 -0.39 6.58 -4.06
N ASP A 468 0.57 5.72 -3.74
CA ASP A 468 1.47 5.10 -4.72
C ASP A 468 0.98 3.73 -5.19
N ASN A 469 -0.23 3.32 -4.79
CA ASN A 469 -0.84 2.04 -5.16
C ASN A 469 -1.79 2.12 -6.37
N ALA A 470 -2.07 3.31 -6.89
CA ALA A 470 -2.85 3.53 -8.11
C ALA A 470 -2.03 4.26 -9.17
N ASP A 471 -2.40 4.08 -10.44
CA ASP A 471 -1.84 4.89 -11.53
C ASP A 471 -2.47 6.29 -11.57
N ILE A 472 -1.85 7.20 -12.32
CA ILE A 472 -2.24 8.61 -12.34
C ILE A 472 -3.65 8.83 -12.91
N PRO A 473 -4.09 8.14 -13.99
CA PRO A 473 -5.48 8.18 -14.44
C PRO A 473 -6.48 7.77 -13.35
N THR A 474 -6.27 6.61 -12.70
CA THR A 474 -7.14 6.15 -11.60
C THR A 474 -7.20 7.16 -10.45
N ILE A 475 -6.07 7.82 -10.13
CA ILE A 475 -6.04 8.87 -9.11
C ILE A 475 -6.82 10.11 -9.56
N PHE A 476 -6.80 10.45 -10.85
CA PHE A 476 -7.58 11.58 -11.39
C PHE A 476 -9.08 11.32 -11.30
N GLU A 477 -9.54 10.13 -11.68
CA GLU A 477 -10.93 9.67 -11.53
C GLU A 477 -11.38 9.75 -10.06
N TYR A 478 -10.56 9.23 -9.14
CA TYR A 478 -10.84 9.30 -7.71
C TYR A 478 -10.96 10.75 -7.20
N VAL A 479 -10.04 11.63 -7.60
CA VAL A 479 -10.08 13.06 -7.21
C VAL A 479 -11.33 13.74 -7.79
N LEU A 480 -11.72 13.41 -9.02
CA LEU A 480 -12.96 13.89 -9.62
C LEU A 480 -14.18 13.42 -8.81
N GLY A 481 -14.22 12.15 -8.40
CA GLY A 481 -15.27 11.60 -7.55
C GLY A 481 -15.36 12.30 -6.19
N VAL A 482 -14.23 12.61 -5.56
CA VAL A 482 -14.20 13.40 -4.31
C VAL A 482 -14.74 14.82 -4.52
N ILE A 483 -14.30 15.51 -5.57
CA ILE A 483 -14.82 16.85 -5.91
C ILE A 483 -16.32 16.78 -6.12
N TRP A 484 -16.80 15.82 -6.89
CA TRP A 484 -18.22 15.73 -7.22
C TRP A 484 -19.08 15.31 -6.04
N TYR A 485 -18.57 14.46 -5.14
CA TYR A 485 -19.22 14.15 -3.87
C TYR A 485 -19.40 15.40 -3.01
N LYS A 486 -18.41 16.31 -2.96
CA LYS A 486 -18.52 17.59 -2.26
C LYS A 486 -19.52 18.55 -2.92
N VAL A 487 -19.51 18.63 -4.25
CA VAL A 487 -20.46 19.41 -5.06
C VAL A 487 -21.90 18.94 -4.83
N SER A 488 -22.08 17.64 -4.67
CA SER A 488 -23.35 16.96 -4.40
C SER A 488 -23.74 16.99 -2.92
N GLU A 489 -23.07 17.84 -2.12
CA GLU A 489 -23.35 18.02 -0.70
C GLU A 489 -23.20 16.72 0.11
N ARG A 490 -22.30 15.84 -0.32
CA ARG A 490 -22.01 14.53 0.28
C ARG A 490 -23.23 13.58 0.34
N LYS A 491 -24.18 13.77 -0.58
CA LYS A 491 -25.38 12.91 -0.71
C LYS A 491 -25.11 11.74 -1.65
N GLY A 492 -25.78 10.62 -1.41
CA GLY A 492 -25.62 9.40 -2.21
C GLY A 492 -24.41 8.56 -1.78
N ASN A 493 -24.33 7.35 -2.32
CA ASN A 493 -23.30 6.38 -1.96
C ASN A 493 -22.11 6.48 -2.93
N ILE A 494 -21.24 7.47 -2.74
CA ILE A 494 -20.06 7.69 -3.60
C ILE A 494 -19.17 6.44 -3.70
N LEU A 495 -19.10 5.62 -2.65
CA LEU A 495 -18.30 4.39 -2.66
C LEU A 495 -18.86 3.32 -3.61
N LYS A 496 -20.15 3.39 -3.94
CA LYS A 496 -20.80 2.57 -4.96
C LYS A 496 -20.77 3.24 -6.34
N TYR A 497 -20.81 4.57 -6.39
CA TYR A 497 -20.92 5.33 -7.63
C TYR A 497 -19.61 5.42 -8.42
N MET A 498 -18.46 5.35 -7.75
CA MET A 498 -17.17 5.26 -8.42
C MET A 498 -16.95 3.84 -8.95
N ASN A 499 -16.66 3.71 -10.24
CA ASN A 499 -16.24 2.44 -10.83
C ASN A 499 -14.73 2.19 -10.56
N LEU A 500 -14.37 2.27 -9.28
CA LEU A 500 -13.01 2.19 -8.78
C LEU A 500 -12.95 1.19 -7.63
N SER A 501 -11.95 0.31 -7.68
CA SER A 501 -11.59 -0.47 -6.50
C SER A 501 -10.86 0.43 -5.51
N LEU A 502 -11.33 0.45 -4.26
CA LEU A 502 -10.71 1.17 -3.15
C LEU A 502 -10.03 0.20 -2.18
N GLU A 503 -8.92 0.61 -1.62
CA GLU A 503 -8.26 -0.08 -0.51
C GLU A 503 -9.08 0.06 0.79
N ALA A 504 -8.80 -0.75 1.81
CA ALA A 504 -9.50 -0.65 3.10
C ALA A 504 -9.31 0.71 3.85
N ASP A 505 -8.30 1.52 3.47
CA ASP A 505 -8.11 2.91 3.90
C ASP A 505 -8.81 3.94 2.97
N LEU A 506 -9.67 3.47 2.06
CA LEU A 506 -10.53 4.24 1.16
C LEU A 506 -9.79 5.08 0.10
N LEU A 507 -8.51 4.81 -0.11
CA LEU A 507 -7.72 5.37 -1.22
C LEU A 507 -7.85 4.50 -2.48
N PRO A 508 -7.64 5.06 -3.68
CA PRO A 508 -7.83 4.30 -4.92
C PRO A 508 -6.79 3.20 -5.08
N LYS A 509 -7.22 2.07 -5.65
CA LYS A 509 -6.39 0.90 -5.98
C LYS A 509 -6.24 0.78 -7.50
N THR A 510 -7.34 0.52 -8.20
CA THR A 510 -7.38 0.29 -9.66
C THR A 510 -8.75 0.63 -10.23
N HIS A 511 -8.80 1.01 -11.51
CA HIS A 511 -10.03 1.11 -12.31
C HIS A 511 -10.72 -0.26 -12.41
N ALA A 512 -12.05 -0.30 -12.32
CA ALA A 512 -12.83 -1.53 -12.42
C ALA A 512 -13.35 -1.74 -13.85
N GLY A 513 -12.59 -2.49 -14.67
CA GLY A 513 -13.03 -3.00 -15.98
C GLY A 513 -13.29 -1.95 -17.07
N GLY A 514 -13.03 -2.30 -18.33
CA GLY A 514 -13.34 -1.42 -19.47
C GLY A 514 -14.79 -1.56 -19.94
N GLY A 515 -15.41 -0.47 -20.40
CA GLY A 515 -16.70 -0.49 -21.10
C GLY A 515 -17.86 0.23 -20.39
N GLU A 516 -17.63 0.68 -19.15
CA GLU A 516 -18.54 1.52 -18.37
C GLU A 516 -17.90 2.88 -18.08
N ALA A 517 -18.72 3.85 -17.66
CA ALA A 517 -18.24 5.16 -17.26
C ALA A 517 -17.43 5.11 -15.96
N ASP A 518 -16.50 6.04 -15.77
CA ASP A 518 -15.64 6.07 -14.58
C ASP A 518 -16.44 6.26 -13.28
N ILE A 519 -17.50 7.08 -13.30
CA ILE A 519 -18.40 7.30 -12.16
C ILE A 519 -19.83 7.46 -12.67
N VAL A 520 -20.77 6.76 -12.05
CA VAL A 520 -22.21 6.91 -12.30
C VAL A 520 -22.87 7.47 -11.05
N TYR A 521 -23.18 8.77 -11.06
CA TYR A 521 -23.77 9.46 -9.93
C TYR A 521 -25.30 9.47 -10.03
N GLU A 522 -25.99 8.82 -9.10
CA GLU A 522 -27.46 8.73 -9.09
C GLU A 522 -28.08 9.87 -8.25
N TYR A 523 -29.01 10.62 -8.85
CA TYR A 523 -29.75 11.70 -8.19
C TYR A 523 -31.25 11.41 -8.17
N ALA A 524 -31.83 11.38 -6.96
CA ALA A 524 -33.27 11.35 -6.78
C ALA A 524 -33.91 12.69 -7.19
N ALA A 525 -35.16 12.63 -7.68
CA ALA A 525 -35.89 13.84 -8.07
C ALA A 525 -36.04 14.84 -6.92
N CYS A 526 -35.89 16.13 -7.23
CA CYS A 526 -36.18 17.21 -6.30
C CYS A 526 -36.75 18.42 -7.05
N LYS A 527 -36.95 19.54 -6.36
CA LYS A 527 -37.50 20.76 -6.97
C LYS A 527 -36.57 21.39 -8.04
N ASP A 528 -35.28 21.08 -7.99
CA ASP A 528 -34.26 21.71 -8.84
C ASP A 528 -33.94 20.85 -10.08
N TYR A 529 -34.19 19.53 -10.04
CA TYR A 529 -33.93 18.60 -11.13
C TYR A 529 -34.77 17.31 -11.03
N PRO A 530 -35.11 16.66 -12.16
CA PRO A 530 -35.77 15.35 -12.16
C PRO A 530 -34.84 14.24 -11.64
N GLU A 531 -35.38 13.04 -11.46
CA GLU A 531 -34.56 11.84 -11.25
C GLU A 531 -33.73 11.58 -12.52
N HIS A 532 -32.44 11.31 -12.32
CA HIS A 532 -31.49 11.01 -13.40
C HIS A 532 -30.17 10.47 -12.85
N SER A 533 -29.35 9.94 -13.75
CA SER A 533 -27.96 9.62 -13.47
C SER A 533 -27.03 10.55 -14.26
N MET A 534 -25.92 10.92 -13.64
CA MET A 534 -24.88 11.70 -14.28
C MET A 534 -23.60 10.88 -14.35
N LEU A 535 -23.17 10.57 -15.58
CA LEU A 535 -21.91 9.92 -15.84
C LEU A 535 -20.78 10.97 -15.76
N LEU A 536 -19.70 10.65 -15.06
CA LEU A 536 -18.45 11.40 -15.14
C LEU A 536 -17.42 10.55 -15.86
N GLU A 537 -16.79 11.15 -16.85
CA GLU A 537 -15.71 10.54 -17.63
C GLU A 537 -14.48 11.43 -17.50
N ALA A 538 -13.34 10.87 -17.13
CA ALA A 538 -12.13 11.61 -16.81
C ALA A 538 -10.98 11.20 -17.75
N THR A 539 -10.27 12.18 -18.31
CA THR A 539 -9.09 11.87 -19.14
C THR A 539 -7.94 12.85 -18.92
N LEU A 540 -6.74 12.29 -18.89
CA LEU A 540 -5.48 13.03 -18.92
C LEU A 540 -4.87 13.06 -20.34
N SER A 541 -5.61 12.62 -21.34
CA SER A 541 -5.18 12.60 -22.73
C SER A 541 -5.30 13.97 -23.41
N ASP A 542 -4.48 14.20 -24.43
CA ASP A 542 -4.41 15.47 -25.14
C ASP A 542 -4.48 15.32 -26.67
N GLY A 543 -4.81 16.44 -27.33
CA GLY A 543 -4.84 16.61 -28.78
C GLY A 543 -5.50 15.46 -29.54
N THR A 544 -4.76 14.84 -30.46
CA THR A 544 -5.29 13.75 -31.31
C THR A 544 -5.56 12.47 -30.52
N ASN A 545 -4.82 12.20 -29.45
CA ASN A 545 -5.07 11.02 -28.63
C ASN A 545 -6.41 11.15 -27.89
N GLN A 546 -6.73 12.34 -27.38
CA GLN A 546 -8.04 12.60 -26.76
C GLN A 546 -9.19 12.34 -27.74
N ARG A 547 -9.09 12.84 -28.98
CA ARG A 547 -10.13 12.57 -30.00
C ARG A 547 -10.34 11.07 -30.22
N ARG A 548 -9.25 10.31 -30.34
CA ARG A 548 -9.29 8.86 -30.58
C ARG A 548 -9.87 8.10 -29.39
N MET A 549 -9.55 8.51 -28.17
CA MET A 549 -9.85 7.76 -26.97
C MET A 549 -11.21 8.11 -26.37
N GLU A 550 -11.75 9.29 -26.64
CA GLU A 550 -12.88 9.80 -25.85
C GLU A 550 -14.15 10.03 -26.66
N MET A 551 -14.07 10.41 -27.94
CA MET A 551 -15.27 10.77 -28.72
C MET A 551 -16.27 9.61 -28.83
N GLU A 552 -15.80 8.43 -29.24
CA GLU A 552 -16.63 7.24 -29.34
C GLU A 552 -16.94 6.64 -27.97
N PRO A 553 -15.96 6.39 -27.07
CA PRO A 553 -16.25 5.70 -25.82
C PRO A 553 -17.21 6.46 -24.91
N VAL A 554 -17.02 7.77 -24.72
CA VAL A 554 -17.92 8.61 -23.89
C VAL A 554 -19.33 8.62 -24.45
N SER A 555 -19.47 8.73 -25.78
CA SER A 555 -20.79 8.71 -26.43
C SER A 555 -21.46 7.34 -26.29
N ARG A 556 -20.69 6.26 -26.46
CA ARG A 556 -21.16 4.88 -26.31
C ARG A 556 -21.58 4.59 -24.87
N HIS A 557 -20.78 4.95 -23.87
CA HIS A 557 -21.10 4.72 -22.47
C HIS A 557 -22.42 5.40 -22.09
N LEU A 558 -22.62 6.66 -22.48
CA LEU A 558 -23.89 7.35 -22.21
C LEU A 558 -25.07 6.75 -22.98
N GLY A 559 -24.89 6.43 -24.26
CA GLY A 559 -25.93 5.82 -25.09
C GLY A 559 -26.39 4.47 -24.53
N GLU A 560 -25.46 3.55 -24.30
CA GLU A 560 -25.71 2.23 -23.71
C GLU A 560 -26.31 2.35 -22.31
N TYR A 561 -25.82 3.29 -21.48
CA TYR A 561 -26.38 3.51 -20.15
C TYR A 561 -27.87 3.89 -20.20
N ILE A 562 -28.24 4.84 -21.08
CA ILE A 562 -29.63 5.27 -21.24
C ILE A 562 -30.51 4.11 -21.71
N LEU A 563 -30.04 3.33 -22.70
CA LEU A 563 -30.78 2.19 -23.25
C LEU A 563 -31.01 1.08 -22.20
N ASN A 564 -29.98 0.76 -21.43
CA ASN A 564 -30.03 -0.31 -20.44
C ASN A 564 -30.84 0.06 -19.19
N ASN A 565 -30.94 1.36 -18.85
CA ASN A 565 -31.61 1.83 -17.62
C ASN A 565 -32.93 2.57 -17.87
N GLY A 566 -33.30 2.85 -19.12
CA GLY A 566 -34.51 3.61 -19.46
C GLY A 566 -34.51 5.06 -18.96
N SER A 567 -33.34 5.62 -18.67
CA SER A 567 -33.19 6.90 -17.96
C SER A 567 -32.86 8.05 -18.91
N ASN A 568 -33.87 8.54 -19.63
CA ASN A 568 -33.71 9.57 -20.69
C ASN A 568 -33.20 10.93 -20.19
N ASN A 569 -33.25 11.20 -18.88
CA ASN A 569 -32.70 12.43 -18.29
C ASN A 569 -31.20 12.31 -18.00
N SER A 570 -30.62 11.12 -18.15
CA SER A 570 -29.21 10.89 -17.84
C SER A 570 -28.30 11.60 -18.83
N TYR A 571 -27.16 12.07 -18.32
CA TYR A 571 -26.22 12.84 -19.12
C TYR A 571 -24.78 12.66 -18.64
N CYS A 572 -23.82 13.07 -19.47
CA CYS A 572 -22.41 12.92 -19.19
C CYS A 572 -21.74 14.28 -18.95
N VAL A 573 -20.84 14.33 -17.96
CA VAL A 573 -19.86 15.39 -17.78
C VAL A 573 -18.48 14.82 -18.07
N PHE A 574 -17.89 15.26 -19.18
CA PHE A 574 -16.56 14.85 -19.61
C PHE A 574 -15.51 15.82 -19.06
N THR A 575 -14.52 15.31 -18.34
CA THR A 575 -13.57 16.14 -17.59
C THR A 575 -12.13 15.87 -17.97
N THR A 576 -11.35 16.93 -18.18
CA THR A 576 -9.97 16.80 -18.70
C THR A 576 -9.03 17.93 -18.29
N THR A 577 -7.72 17.69 -18.34
CA THR A 577 -6.70 18.75 -18.21
C THR A 577 -6.52 19.57 -19.48
N TYR A 578 -6.91 19.02 -20.64
CA TYR A 578 -6.79 19.67 -21.94
C TYR A 578 -8.03 19.37 -22.78
N LEU A 579 -8.74 20.38 -23.29
CA LEU A 579 -9.95 20.16 -24.09
C LEU A 579 -9.74 20.52 -25.55
N ASP A 580 -9.68 19.51 -26.43
CA ASP A 580 -9.56 19.71 -27.88
C ASP A 580 -10.84 20.35 -28.44
N ARG A 581 -10.69 21.38 -29.29
CA ARG A 581 -11.82 22.07 -29.93
C ARG A 581 -12.76 21.15 -30.71
N ASN A 582 -12.25 20.07 -31.28
CA ASN A 582 -13.08 19.12 -32.03
C ASN A 582 -13.82 18.18 -31.08
N VAL A 583 -13.31 17.92 -29.87
CA VAL A 583 -14.05 17.19 -28.83
C VAL A 583 -15.25 18.02 -28.38
N ILE A 584 -15.07 19.33 -28.18
CA ILE A 584 -16.19 20.26 -27.92
C ILE A 584 -17.22 20.19 -29.06
N SER A 585 -16.74 20.27 -30.31
CA SER A 585 -17.60 20.20 -31.49
C SER A 585 -18.36 18.87 -31.58
N ASP A 586 -17.70 17.74 -31.38
CA ASP A 586 -18.33 16.41 -31.45
C ASP A 586 -19.40 16.27 -30.37
N PHE A 587 -19.05 16.44 -29.11
CA PHE A 587 -19.98 16.31 -27.98
C PHE A 587 -21.16 17.27 -28.08
N ARG A 588 -20.94 18.49 -28.58
CA ARG A 588 -22.03 19.43 -28.81
C ARG A 588 -23.01 18.94 -29.87
N ASN A 589 -22.50 18.38 -30.97
CA ASN A 589 -23.32 17.84 -32.06
C ASN A 589 -24.04 16.53 -31.67
N ARG A 590 -23.58 15.83 -30.62
CA ARG A 590 -24.28 14.64 -30.08
C ARG A 590 -25.69 14.95 -29.58
N LYS A 591 -26.02 16.21 -29.26
CA LYS A 591 -27.39 16.64 -28.89
C LYS A 591 -28.44 16.27 -29.94
N THR A 592 -28.09 16.23 -31.22
CA THR A 592 -29.01 15.88 -32.31
C THR A 592 -28.68 14.54 -32.96
N TYR A 593 -27.74 13.78 -32.36
CA TYR A 593 -27.29 12.50 -32.87
C TYR A 593 -28.23 11.38 -32.39
N GLN A 594 -28.61 10.48 -33.28
CA GLN A 594 -29.38 9.30 -32.91
C GLN A 594 -28.44 8.12 -32.63
N TYR A 595 -28.44 7.66 -31.38
CA TYR A 595 -27.64 6.51 -30.95
C TYR A 595 -28.49 5.24 -31.04
N TYR A 596 -27.92 4.15 -31.55
CA TYR A 596 -28.60 2.86 -31.67
C TYR A 596 -27.84 1.79 -30.89
N ASN A 597 -28.58 0.85 -30.31
CA ASN A 597 -27.99 -0.37 -29.78
C ASN A 597 -27.48 -1.29 -30.91
N GLN A 598 -26.71 -2.33 -30.55
CA GLN A 598 -26.00 -3.18 -31.53
C GLN A 598 -26.90 -3.87 -32.55
N ASP A 599 -28.16 -4.18 -32.20
CA ASP A 599 -29.12 -4.87 -33.07
C ASP A 599 -30.16 -3.94 -33.71
N TYR A 600 -30.03 -2.62 -33.53
CA TYR A 600 -30.95 -1.58 -34.03
C TYR A 600 -32.40 -1.68 -33.53
N SER A 601 -32.65 -2.42 -32.45
CA SER A 601 -33.99 -2.53 -31.85
C SER A 601 -34.39 -1.32 -31.02
N GLN A 602 -33.42 -0.58 -30.47
CA GLN A 602 -33.64 0.57 -29.60
C GLN A 602 -32.71 1.73 -29.96
N SER A 603 -33.15 2.96 -29.67
CA SER A 603 -32.38 4.16 -29.93
C SER A 603 -32.55 5.24 -28.87
N VAL A 604 -31.58 6.14 -28.78
CA VAL A 604 -31.61 7.36 -27.97
C VAL A 604 -31.56 8.58 -28.90
N ASP A 605 -32.53 9.47 -28.77
CA ASP A 605 -32.61 10.69 -29.56
C ASP A 605 -31.83 11.83 -28.88
N GLY A 606 -30.56 11.97 -29.26
CA GLY A 606 -29.67 12.99 -28.73
C GLY A 606 -29.01 12.58 -27.42
N LEU A 607 -27.72 12.90 -27.29
CA LEU A 607 -26.95 12.69 -26.07
C LEU A 607 -26.54 14.04 -25.48
N LYS A 608 -26.78 14.23 -24.18
CA LYS A 608 -26.30 15.40 -23.43
C LYS A 608 -24.92 15.10 -22.87
N ILE A 609 -23.88 15.65 -23.50
CA ILE A 609 -22.49 15.53 -23.05
C ILE A 609 -21.92 16.94 -22.87
N LEU A 610 -21.45 17.25 -21.66
CA LEU A 610 -20.92 18.56 -21.31
C LEU A 610 -19.45 18.45 -20.92
N PRO A 611 -18.53 19.07 -21.68
CA PRO A 611 -17.13 19.06 -21.33
C PRO A 611 -16.84 20.07 -20.21
N LEU A 612 -15.86 19.77 -19.36
CA LEU A 612 -15.24 20.66 -18.37
C LEU A 612 -13.72 20.46 -18.38
N GLN A 613 -12.96 21.54 -18.26
CA GLN A 613 -11.55 21.45 -17.94
C GLN A 613 -11.31 21.52 -16.43
N THR A 614 -10.10 21.14 -16.02
CA THR A 614 -9.62 21.32 -14.65
C THR A 614 -9.67 22.78 -14.19
N THR A 615 -9.63 23.75 -15.10
CA THR A 615 -9.87 25.17 -14.79
C THR A 615 -11.27 25.41 -14.26
N GLU A 616 -12.30 24.88 -14.91
CA GLU A 616 -13.69 25.01 -14.45
C GLU A 616 -13.91 24.23 -13.15
N LEU A 617 -13.30 23.05 -12.99
CA LEU A 617 -13.32 22.33 -11.71
C LEU A 617 -12.72 23.15 -10.56
N LYS A 618 -11.58 23.83 -10.81
CA LYS A 618 -10.96 24.71 -9.80
C LYS A 618 -11.93 25.82 -9.40
N THR A 619 -12.60 26.46 -10.36
CA THR A 619 -13.61 27.49 -10.08
C THR A 619 -14.79 26.93 -9.29
N ILE A 620 -15.30 25.74 -9.64
CA ILE A 620 -16.36 25.04 -8.90
C ILE A 620 -15.97 24.86 -7.43
N VAL A 621 -14.75 24.39 -7.17
CA VAL A 621 -14.25 24.17 -5.80
C VAL A 621 -14.06 25.51 -5.07
N GLN A 622 -13.43 26.50 -5.71
CA GLN A 622 -13.16 27.83 -5.12
C GLN A 622 -14.45 28.56 -4.74
N ASN A 623 -15.43 28.55 -5.65
CA ASN A 623 -16.74 29.20 -5.46
C ASN A 623 -17.74 28.33 -4.70
N LYS A 624 -17.36 27.09 -4.34
CA LYS A 624 -18.17 26.11 -3.61
C LYS A 624 -19.53 25.86 -4.26
N LEU A 625 -19.57 25.82 -5.60
CA LEU A 625 -20.79 25.61 -6.36
C LEU A 625 -21.42 24.26 -6.01
N LYS A 626 -22.75 24.25 -5.87
CA LYS A 626 -23.53 23.06 -5.55
C LYS A 626 -24.12 22.43 -6.79
N TYR A 627 -24.37 21.14 -6.73
CA TYR A 627 -24.91 20.39 -7.87
C TYR A 627 -26.19 21.01 -8.45
N LYS A 628 -27.12 21.48 -7.60
CA LYS A 628 -28.33 22.19 -8.05
C LYS A 628 -28.07 23.43 -8.92
N GLN A 629 -26.96 24.14 -8.68
CA GLN A 629 -26.57 25.29 -9.50
C GLN A 629 -25.99 24.81 -10.83
N LEU A 630 -25.10 23.82 -10.77
CA LEU A 630 -24.46 23.25 -11.96
C LEU A 630 -25.47 22.58 -12.88
N TYR A 631 -26.46 21.85 -12.35
CA TYR A 631 -27.52 21.25 -13.16
C TYR A 631 -28.24 22.28 -14.02
N ASN A 632 -28.59 23.45 -13.43
CA ASN A 632 -29.23 24.53 -14.17
C ASN A 632 -28.33 25.12 -15.25
N ILE A 633 -27.05 25.34 -14.96
CA ILE A 633 -26.06 25.81 -15.95
C ILE A 633 -25.95 24.80 -17.10
N PHE A 634 -25.88 23.51 -16.77
CA PHE A 634 -25.77 22.41 -17.70
C PHE A 634 -27.00 22.24 -18.59
N GLU A 635 -28.20 22.38 -18.02
CA GLU A 635 -29.45 22.41 -18.79
C GLU A 635 -29.49 23.59 -19.75
N GLN A 636 -29.11 24.79 -19.30
CA GLN A 636 -29.06 25.98 -20.15
C GLN A 636 -28.06 25.80 -21.29
N ALA A 637 -26.85 25.31 -20.99
CA ALA A 637 -25.83 25.04 -21.99
C ALA A 637 -26.29 24.01 -23.02
N TYR A 638 -26.92 22.92 -22.58
CA TYR A 638 -27.49 21.92 -23.48
C TYR A 638 -28.58 22.52 -24.39
N ARG A 639 -29.49 23.32 -23.84
CA ARG A 639 -30.61 23.92 -24.59
C ARG A 639 -30.24 25.12 -25.46
N SER A 640 -29.10 25.77 -25.19
CA SER A 640 -28.61 26.94 -25.93
C SER A 640 -28.60 26.72 -27.45
N ASN A 641 -28.73 27.80 -28.21
CA ASN A 641 -28.56 27.82 -29.67
C ASN A 641 -27.25 28.53 -30.09
N GLU A 642 -26.37 28.82 -29.14
CA GLU A 642 -25.08 29.48 -29.42
C GLU A 642 -24.21 28.61 -30.36
N PRO A 643 -23.55 29.22 -31.36
CA PRO A 643 -22.63 28.50 -32.25
C PRO A 643 -21.44 27.87 -31.51
N ILE A 644 -20.95 26.72 -32.02
CA ILE A 644 -19.84 25.95 -31.42
C ILE A 644 -18.62 26.82 -31.05
N PRO A 645 -18.12 27.76 -31.88
CA PRO A 645 -16.92 28.53 -31.56
C PRO A 645 -17.01 29.36 -30.28
N THR A 646 -18.22 29.78 -29.88
CA THR A 646 -18.47 30.63 -28.71
C THR A 646 -19.25 29.91 -27.61
N TRP A 647 -19.89 28.78 -27.92
CA TRP A 647 -20.76 28.03 -27.02
C TRP A 647 -20.08 27.70 -25.70
N TYR A 648 -18.91 27.07 -25.74
CA TYR A 648 -18.20 26.64 -24.54
C TYR A 648 -17.87 27.81 -23.61
N LYS A 649 -17.30 28.88 -24.18
CA LYS A 649 -16.94 30.08 -23.43
C LYS A 649 -18.16 30.72 -22.76
N LYS A 650 -19.23 30.98 -23.53
CA LYS A 650 -20.39 31.74 -23.03
C LYS A 650 -21.33 30.92 -22.14
N ASN A 651 -21.47 29.62 -22.39
CA ASN A 651 -22.49 28.80 -21.72
C ASN A 651 -21.91 27.89 -20.63
N ILE A 652 -20.60 27.69 -20.60
CA ILE A 652 -19.92 26.90 -19.56
C ILE A 652 -18.97 27.79 -18.76
N ILE A 653 -17.93 28.36 -19.39
CA ILE A 653 -16.87 29.10 -18.67
C ILE A 653 -17.42 30.34 -17.97
N GLU A 654 -18.17 31.19 -18.66
CA GLU A 654 -18.68 32.46 -18.09
C GLU A 654 -19.80 32.26 -17.05
N MET A 655 -20.35 31.05 -16.96
CA MET A 655 -21.46 30.70 -16.05
C MET A 655 -21.02 30.01 -14.76
N ILE A 656 -19.77 29.51 -14.71
CA ILE A 656 -19.12 28.83 -13.57
C ILE A 656 -18.16 29.79 -12.90
#